data_AF-A0A221VW33-F1
#
_entry.id   AF-A0A221VW33-F1
#
_cell.length_a   1.000
_cell.length_b   1.000
_cell.length_c   1.000
_cell.angle_alpha   90.00
_cell.angle_beta   90.00
_cell.angle_gamma   90.00
#
_symmetry.space_group_name_H-M   'P 1'
#
loop_
_entity.id
_entity.type
_entity.pdbx_description
1 polymer ?
#
loop_
_entity_poly.entity_id
_entity_poly.type
_entity_poly.pdbx_seq_one_letter_code
_entity_poly.pdbx_strand_id
1 'polypeptide(L)'
;MGQDGLLLSWEHSAAEAVPARTGPSIPRPDALRPAPLARMAAEEVLTAEQLDTLLRAGGYPLTVVEKQNGILLTGPGTGTGIRIPAPVDRLAVYRVLVRLRQTRSRTDVDWQQDTVGQAEAGGIFRDRTVGDRRRFDVLGERQVIAGGSDLPPELPRGPFALHCVVLPADRVDTLFPATPLPESSAAEARSRLRFLTDSDGAIAFPLFGMPDVGPIGAAAGRRTLIAELTSSAGALLLAEPDLLGGRGSWRVELETEPGAPMLGGSQQIWPARHVVRRQVQGRLDRSWSLTELLGTDPLLRLYAAARPALLALVDTESGATAVLRSAQVHPAHPEFPGGTLPVSISALISGQDRHSPTLLQRAVENRFERAESELDHFVEFVVRPVVVLFRVLLDRYGFGLSGLDEANVAVELSPELHLTGRVVLRDPTVPTEAACTRDADGCEAGDGMRVLYDLLGVLAVAFRRCTAWFDRYSAHDVRRAVTDVLTEELRFLRPETAARLDTDHPLRRFVHSVSTAQDEQLKDVLAEVRGRTQARRAGQTRRRPSVFIQLDSADPEGSLPGLRRFRWDVTDAGGEVFLVRGEDVRRTVARIKERERLETVAVIADSSANWPLLVREFPRAVRLVLGPPSADTAAAATNSPTIQSFETTPRPAAEGVDQPRLSYACSLAGLRIGELRTNRPARRQAVRLSMAESRSIVDTLVRGADSAAARVAVNARRHLADRLGAVGSEQERTVLLIHHLLTRKQFIKGARSNYPPEQAMRDMRPFLARDAPIRMVITGFPIKHGQNGLKAAGLLPDLAELGVLVRLRELTKAVAQIYPPGVRLTVLTDGQHFHSRPDSATAAYQRTLHGYLALVGADDVIELTDIDELAGDRLTPRRKAERSGRIRRYHQGLLTLLDGLDVAADPLGTLDEVVRRSLRPKGGVLDAGLAHDLLTALPDFFHSALYSTAPDVPPAADSMSWSARVFADVFDVRDSAAGEAVLDARRQVLRRAWRSAVRYVVVRRADHDSDYEDVFPARVRLTNVPRPGRCGFSGLGGSGLLPWHGTGAVDRKGNVSTDFAVSLYDQAFVPVYSPLLGTRQPWMMVPITAARVVPGQLGARLDPEFASTIRLRRR
;
A
#
# COMPACT_ATOMS: atom_id res chain seq x y z
N MET A 1 -36.40 -29.90 43.83
CA MET A 1 -35.37 -29.91 44.89
C MET A 1 -34.06 -30.08 44.17
N GLY A 2 -33.28 -29.04 43.88
CA GLY A 2 -32.93 -27.82 44.61
C GLY A 2 -31.40 -27.85 44.65
N GLN A 3 -30.63 -26.80 44.38
CA GLN A 3 -30.92 -25.40 44.12
C GLN A 3 -29.58 -24.79 43.65
N ASP A 4 -29.66 -23.79 42.77
CA ASP A 4 -28.74 -22.66 42.61
C ASP A 4 -27.34 -22.94 42.02
N GLY A 5 -26.92 -22.37 40.89
CA GLY A 5 -26.94 -20.93 40.55
C GLY A 5 -25.66 -20.28 41.14
N LEU A 6 -24.92 -19.35 40.55
CA LEU A 6 -25.09 -18.36 39.49
C LEU A 6 -23.72 -17.64 39.40
N LEU A 7 -23.38 -17.13 38.22
CA LEU A 7 -22.78 -15.78 37.98
C LEU A 7 -21.48 -15.31 38.69
N LEU A 8 -20.66 -14.62 37.87
CA LEU A 8 -19.64 -13.59 38.19
C LEU A 8 -18.27 -14.16 38.63
N SER A 9 -17.11 -13.61 38.26
CA SER A 9 -16.76 -12.25 37.82
C SER A 9 -15.45 -12.26 37.03
N TRP A 10 -15.33 -11.37 36.05
CA TRP A 10 -14.06 -10.75 35.68
C TRP A 10 -13.75 -9.66 36.73
N GLU A 11 -12.53 -9.63 37.28
CA GLU A 11 -11.74 -8.40 37.51
C GLU A 11 -10.34 -8.68 38.08
N HIS A 12 -9.43 -7.73 37.84
CA HIS A 12 -7.99 -7.74 38.06
C HIS A 12 -7.56 -7.71 39.55
N SER A 13 -6.39 -8.26 39.89
CA SER A 13 -5.23 -7.48 40.40
C SER A 13 -4.06 -8.34 40.87
N ALA A 14 -2.88 -7.75 40.73
CA ALA A 14 -1.57 -8.25 41.16
C ALA A 14 -1.41 -8.30 42.70
N ALA A 15 -0.69 -9.31 43.20
CA ALA A 15 0.49 -9.21 44.08
C ALA A 15 0.75 -10.54 44.82
N GLU A 16 1.99 -11.03 44.68
CA GLU A 16 2.83 -11.79 45.63
C GLU A 16 2.23 -12.92 46.51
N ALA A 17 2.66 -14.16 46.27
CA ALA A 17 3.61 -14.88 47.15
C ALA A 17 3.97 -16.28 46.55
N VAL A 18 5.24 -16.65 46.76
CA VAL A 18 6.03 -17.76 46.19
C VAL A 18 5.48 -19.18 46.50
N PRO A 19 5.73 -20.17 45.63
CA PRO A 19 6.36 -21.40 46.13
C PRO A 19 7.57 -21.85 45.30
N ALA A 20 8.47 -22.54 46.00
CA ALA A 20 9.86 -22.77 45.64
C ALA A 20 10.09 -23.79 44.50
N ARG A 21 11.06 -23.41 43.66
CA ARG A 21 12.06 -24.19 42.90
C ARG A 21 11.90 -25.72 42.87
N THR A 22 11.76 -26.27 41.66
CA THR A 22 12.62 -27.33 41.07
C THR A 22 12.15 -27.60 39.64
N GLY A 23 12.72 -26.86 38.67
CA GLY A 23 12.50 -27.13 37.24
C GLY A 23 13.70 -27.88 36.66
N PRO A 24 13.50 -28.87 35.77
CA PRO A 24 14.59 -29.48 35.02
C PRO A 24 15.16 -28.45 34.04
N SER A 25 16.48 -28.41 33.98
CA SER A 25 17.32 -27.45 33.26
C SER A 25 16.99 -27.31 31.77
N ILE A 26 16.72 -26.07 31.36
CA ILE A 26 16.74 -25.59 29.98
C ILE A 26 18.20 -25.74 29.45
N PRO A 27 18.44 -26.41 28.32
CA PRO A 27 19.77 -26.47 27.73
C PRO A 27 20.20 -25.08 27.24
N ARG A 28 21.42 -24.67 27.62
CA ARG A 28 22.06 -23.41 27.23
C ARG A 28 22.23 -23.34 25.70
N PRO A 29 22.01 -22.18 25.06
CA PRO A 29 22.23 -21.98 23.63
C PRO A 29 23.70 -21.72 23.27
N ASP A 30 24.64 -22.53 23.78
CA ASP A 30 26.08 -22.40 23.48
C ASP A 30 26.57 -23.46 22.46
N ALA A 31 25.68 -24.11 21.72
CA ALA A 31 26.03 -25.17 20.79
C ALA A 31 25.46 -24.97 19.37
N LEU A 32 25.65 -23.78 18.80
CA LEU A 32 25.63 -23.57 17.35
C LEU A 32 26.77 -22.61 17.00
N ARG A 33 27.84 -23.15 16.39
CA ARG A 33 29.01 -22.37 15.97
C ARG A 33 28.59 -21.20 15.06
N PRO A 34 28.97 -19.95 15.35
CA PRO A 34 28.89 -18.85 14.40
C PRO A 34 30.24 -18.64 13.70
N ALA A 35 30.25 -18.59 12.37
CA ALA A 35 31.29 -17.93 11.57
C ALA A 35 30.67 -17.53 10.23
N PRO A 36 30.68 -16.22 9.83
CA PRO A 36 31.90 -15.41 9.70
C PRO A 36 31.84 -13.99 10.32
N LEU A 37 30.79 -13.62 11.06
CA LEU A 37 30.74 -12.32 11.78
C LEU A 37 31.58 -12.31 13.07
N ALA A 38 31.89 -13.48 13.63
CA ALA A 38 32.80 -13.61 14.77
C ALA A 38 34.24 -13.18 14.42
N ARG A 39 34.64 -13.13 13.14
CA ARG A 39 35.98 -12.68 12.74
C ARG A 39 36.14 -11.15 12.71
N MET A 40 35.06 -10.38 12.53
CA MET A 40 35.11 -8.92 12.74
C MET A 40 34.89 -8.53 14.21
N ALA A 41 34.22 -9.39 14.99
CA ALA A 41 34.00 -9.19 16.42
C ALA A 41 35.19 -9.63 17.29
N ALA A 42 36.18 -10.32 16.73
CA ALA A 42 37.29 -10.91 17.47
C ALA A 42 38.44 -9.96 17.80
N GLU A 43 38.44 -8.68 17.40
CA GLU A 43 39.56 -7.79 17.72
C GLU A 43 39.07 -6.47 18.34
N GLU A 44 39.38 -6.39 19.64
CA GLU A 44 39.18 -5.31 20.63
C GLU A 44 37.75 -5.12 21.17
N VAL A 45 37.44 -5.85 22.25
CA VAL A 45 36.58 -5.31 23.31
C VAL A 45 37.22 -4.01 23.76
N LEU A 46 36.55 -2.89 23.56
CA LEU A 46 37.08 -1.59 23.90
C LEU A 46 37.03 -1.42 25.42
N THR A 47 38.15 -1.06 26.03
CA THR A 47 38.14 -0.57 27.41
C THR A 47 37.40 0.76 27.48
N ALA A 48 36.91 1.15 28.65
CA ALA A 48 36.29 2.45 28.83
C ALA A 48 37.22 3.61 28.40
N GLU A 49 38.52 3.46 28.58
CA GLU A 49 39.54 4.43 28.19
C GLU A 49 39.74 4.54 26.67
N GLN A 50 39.77 3.40 25.96
CA GLN A 50 39.81 3.38 24.49
C GLN A 50 38.54 3.99 23.89
N LEU A 51 37.39 3.70 24.48
CA LEU A 51 36.12 4.28 24.09
C LEU A 51 36.08 5.79 24.34
N ASP A 52 36.54 6.25 25.49
CA ASP A 52 36.59 7.67 25.84
C ASP A 52 37.53 8.44 24.89
N THR A 53 38.67 7.83 24.55
CA THR A 53 39.60 8.36 23.52
C THR A 53 38.94 8.46 22.15
N LEU A 54 38.21 7.43 21.72
CA LEU A 54 37.49 7.40 20.45
C LEU A 54 36.37 8.44 20.39
N LEU A 55 35.63 8.63 21.48
CA LEU A 55 34.59 9.65 21.61
C LEU A 55 35.17 11.07 21.56
N ARG A 56 36.29 11.32 22.26
CA ARG A 56 37.00 12.61 22.20
C ARG A 56 37.56 12.89 20.81
N ALA A 57 38.20 11.91 20.17
CA ALA A 57 38.71 12.03 18.80
C ALA A 57 37.59 12.29 17.78
N GLY A 58 36.42 11.69 17.99
CA GLY A 58 35.22 11.93 17.18
C GLY A 58 34.44 13.21 17.53
N GLY A 59 34.92 14.04 18.47
CA GLY A 59 34.25 15.28 18.87
C GLY A 59 32.93 15.10 19.61
N TYR A 60 32.69 13.93 20.21
CA TYR A 60 31.49 13.65 21.01
C TYR A 60 31.71 14.13 22.45
N PRO A 61 30.91 15.09 22.98
CA PRO A 61 31.04 15.57 24.36
C PRO A 61 30.37 14.60 25.33
N LEU A 62 30.76 13.32 25.26
CA LEU A 62 30.21 12.24 26.06
C LEU A 62 31.32 11.65 26.93
N THR A 63 30.96 11.35 28.16
CA THR A 63 31.83 10.73 29.15
C THR A 63 31.42 9.27 29.33
N VAL A 64 32.41 8.40 29.38
CA VAL A 64 32.24 6.96 29.60
C VAL A 64 32.18 6.67 31.10
N VAL A 65 31.09 6.06 31.58
CA VAL A 65 30.94 5.60 32.98
C VAL A 65 30.80 4.08 33.01
N GLU A 66 31.76 3.38 33.59
CA GLU A 66 31.67 1.92 33.76
C GLU A 66 30.58 1.51 34.75
N LYS A 67 29.87 0.41 34.44
CA LYS A 67 28.86 -0.24 35.27
C LYS A 67 29.06 -1.76 35.25
N GLN A 68 28.56 -2.45 36.27
CA GLN A 68 28.76 -3.90 36.45
C GLN A 68 28.34 -4.77 35.24
N ASN A 69 27.45 -4.28 34.36
CA ASN A 69 26.97 -5.00 33.17
C ASN A 69 27.25 -4.25 31.83
N GLY A 70 28.26 -3.36 31.78
CA GLY A 70 28.62 -2.62 30.58
C GLY A 70 28.99 -1.16 30.84
N ILE A 71 28.76 -0.29 29.87
CA ILE A 71 29.15 1.12 29.92
C ILE A 71 27.91 2.01 29.83
N LEU A 72 27.91 3.13 30.56
CA LEU A 72 26.91 4.19 30.46
C LEU A 72 27.59 5.44 29.88
N LEU A 73 27.13 5.91 28.72
CA LEU A 73 27.57 7.19 28.16
C LEU A 73 26.72 8.32 28.72
N THR A 74 27.36 9.33 29.30
CA THR A 74 26.68 10.50 29.89
C THR A 74 27.21 11.78 29.29
N GLY A 75 26.34 12.75 29.01
CA GLY A 75 26.72 14.06 28.47
C GLY A 75 25.51 14.85 27.95
N PRO A 76 25.72 16.05 27.40
CA PRO A 76 24.65 16.93 26.94
C PRO A 76 23.73 16.22 25.93
N GLY A 77 22.41 16.21 26.18
CA GLY A 77 21.41 15.60 25.29
C GLY A 77 21.13 14.10 25.50
N THR A 78 21.81 13.44 26.45
CA THR A 78 21.65 11.98 26.69
C THR A 78 20.61 11.60 27.76
N GLY A 79 19.99 12.59 28.43
CA GLY A 79 19.02 12.33 29.51
C GLY A 79 19.64 11.56 30.67
N THR A 80 19.09 10.39 31.02
CA THR A 80 19.61 9.49 32.06
C THR A 80 20.87 8.70 31.66
N GLY A 81 21.46 9.01 30.51
CA GLY A 81 22.62 8.31 29.93
C GLY A 81 22.24 7.12 29.05
N ILE A 82 23.13 6.77 28.12
CA ILE A 82 22.94 5.69 27.13
C ILE A 82 23.71 4.45 27.58
N ARG A 83 23.00 3.36 27.85
CA ARG A 83 23.61 2.09 28.28
C ARG A 83 24.06 1.26 27.07
N ILE A 84 25.31 0.82 27.10
CA ILE A 84 25.91 -0.17 26.21
C ILE A 84 26.22 -1.42 27.04
N PRO A 85 25.44 -2.51 26.89
CA PRO A 85 25.68 -3.73 27.65
C PRO A 85 27.01 -4.38 27.22
N ALA A 86 27.71 -5.01 28.17
CA ALA A 86 28.96 -5.74 27.87
C ALA A 86 28.70 -7.03 27.05
N PRO A 87 29.65 -7.45 26.19
CA PRO A 87 30.92 -6.79 25.87
C PRO A 87 30.73 -5.58 24.94
N VAL A 88 31.48 -4.50 25.19
CA VAL A 88 31.41 -3.26 24.38
C VAL A 88 32.37 -3.38 23.21
N ASP A 89 31.84 -3.79 22.05
CA ASP A 89 32.59 -3.85 20.80
C ASP A 89 32.44 -2.55 19.98
N ARG A 90 33.33 -2.35 19.00
CA ARG A 90 33.29 -1.20 18.08
C ARG A 90 31.94 -1.07 17.37
N LEU A 91 31.23 -2.17 17.13
CA LEU A 91 29.93 -2.18 16.44
C LEU A 91 28.80 -1.63 17.33
N ALA A 92 28.79 -1.97 18.62
CA ALA A 92 27.87 -1.44 19.62
C ALA A 92 28.08 0.07 19.81
N VAL A 93 29.34 0.51 19.81
CA VAL A 93 29.72 1.93 19.86
C VAL A 93 29.28 2.66 18.58
N TYR A 94 29.55 2.10 17.41
CA TYR A 94 29.13 2.65 16.12
C TYR A 94 27.60 2.85 16.05
N ARG A 95 26.81 1.86 16.49
CA ARG A 95 25.34 1.95 16.56
C ARG A 95 24.87 3.10 17.46
N VAL A 96 25.56 3.33 18.57
CA VAL A 96 25.23 4.41 19.51
C VAL A 96 25.64 5.77 18.95
N LEU A 97 26.80 5.88 18.31
CA LEU A 97 27.27 7.11 17.66
C LEU A 97 26.38 7.54 16.50
N VAL A 98 25.92 6.60 15.66
CA VAL A 98 24.95 6.86 14.59
C VAL A 98 23.63 7.40 15.18
N ARG A 99 23.13 6.79 16.26
CA ARG A 99 21.91 7.23 16.95
C ARG A 99 22.03 8.63 17.58
N LEU A 100 23.22 8.97 18.09
CA LEU A 100 23.51 10.28 18.65
C LEU A 100 23.64 11.36 17.57
N ARG A 101 24.20 11.03 16.40
CA ARG A 101 24.37 11.98 15.28
C ARG A 101 23.02 12.44 14.69
N GLN A 102 21.96 11.64 14.81
CA GLN A 102 20.57 12.00 14.46
C GLN A 102 19.97 13.15 15.30
N THR A 103 20.58 13.54 16.41
CA THR A 103 20.13 14.66 17.25
C THR A 103 20.83 15.99 16.92
N ARG A 104 21.79 16.03 15.98
CA ARG A 104 22.51 17.25 15.61
C ARG A 104 22.24 17.66 14.17
N SER A 105 21.86 18.92 14.01
CA SER A 105 21.47 19.63 12.79
C SER A 105 22.64 20.03 11.87
N ARG A 106 23.72 19.23 11.77
CA ARG A 106 24.82 19.49 10.82
C ARG A 106 25.05 18.29 9.90
N THR A 107 24.64 18.46 8.65
CA THR A 107 24.96 17.64 7.48
C THR A 107 26.44 17.73 7.14
N ASP A 108 27.12 16.59 7.06
CA ASP A 108 28.48 16.47 6.56
C ASP A 108 28.42 15.72 5.22
N VAL A 109 28.30 16.50 4.15
CA VAL A 109 28.11 16.02 2.76
C VAL A 109 29.36 15.30 2.27
N ASP A 110 30.54 15.73 2.73
CA ASP A 110 31.83 15.17 2.34
C ASP A 110 31.98 13.74 2.85
N TRP A 111 31.54 13.42 4.08
CA TRP A 111 31.53 12.05 4.59
C TRP A 111 30.57 11.11 3.82
N GLN A 112 29.39 11.59 3.41
CA GLN A 112 28.45 10.80 2.61
C GLN A 112 29.01 10.51 1.22
N GLN A 113 29.64 11.51 0.60
CA GLN A 113 30.31 11.38 -0.70
C GLN A 113 31.55 10.51 -0.61
N ASP A 114 32.35 10.60 0.46
CA ASP A 114 33.48 9.70 0.72
C ASP A 114 33.04 8.26 0.96
N THR A 115 31.92 8.04 1.65
CA THR A 115 31.39 6.68 1.89
C THR A 115 30.88 6.05 0.59
N VAL A 116 30.21 6.83 -0.28
CA VAL A 116 29.79 6.38 -1.61
C VAL A 116 31.00 6.20 -2.52
N GLY A 117 31.93 7.16 -2.52
CA GLY A 117 33.18 7.11 -3.28
C GLY A 117 34.06 5.93 -2.89
N GLN A 118 34.18 5.59 -1.60
CA GLN A 118 34.88 4.39 -1.14
C GLN A 118 34.12 3.10 -1.44
N ALA A 119 32.78 3.11 -1.41
CA ALA A 119 31.95 1.98 -1.82
C ALA A 119 32.04 1.72 -3.34
N GLU A 120 32.09 2.77 -4.16
CA GLU A 120 32.22 2.69 -5.62
C GLU A 120 33.68 2.42 -6.05
N ALA A 121 34.67 3.02 -5.38
CA ALA A 121 36.10 2.80 -5.64
C ALA A 121 36.61 1.44 -5.12
N GLY A 122 36.02 0.90 -4.06
CA GLY A 122 36.32 -0.44 -3.53
C GLY A 122 35.79 -1.60 -4.40
N GLY A 123 35.11 -1.30 -5.52
CA GLY A 123 34.48 -2.28 -6.42
C GLY A 123 35.30 -2.73 -7.62
N ILE A 124 36.58 -2.35 -7.74
CA ILE A 124 37.41 -2.80 -8.88
C ILE A 124 38.11 -4.11 -8.54
N PHE A 125 37.35 -5.21 -8.52
CA PHE A 125 37.91 -6.55 -8.71
C PHE A 125 37.53 -7.06 -10.11
N ARG A 126 38.49 -7.02 -11.03
CA ARG A 126 38.45 -7.77 -12.30
C ARG A 126 38.79 -9.22 -11.97
N ASP A 127 37.78 -10.08 -11.85
CA ASP A 127 38.03 -11.52 -11.94
C ASP A 127 37.05 -12.20 -12.90
N ARG A 128 37.63 -13.13 -13.66
CA ARG A 128 37.10 -13.85 -14.81
C ARG A 128 35.86 -14.66 -14.46
N THR A 129 34.69 -14.04 -14.31
CA THR A 129 33.39 -14.74 -14.21
C THR A 129 32.26 -14.01 -14.93
N VAL A 130 32.57 -13.30 -16.02
CA VAL A 130 31.56 -12.75 -16.95
C VAL A 130 30.63 -13.86 -17.49
N GLY A 131 31.09 -15.12 -17.53
CA GLY A 131 30.30 -16.27 -17.98
C GLY A 131 29.18 -16.72 -17.04
N ASP A 132 29.24 -16.40 -15.74
CA ASP A 132 28.33 -16.96 -14.73
C ASP A 132 27.25 -15.96 -14.24
N ARG A 133 27.47 -14.66 -14.48
CA ARG A 133 26.52 -13.57 -14.13
C ARG A 133 25.25 -13.58 -14.99
N ARG A 134 25.28 -14.18 -16.18
CA ARG A 134 24.16 -14.26 -17.14
C ARG A 134 23.41 -15.61 -17.13
N ARG A 135 23.70 -16.50 -16.17
CA ARG A 135 23.19 -17.88 -16.15
C ARG A 135 22.12 -18.19 -15.11
N PHE A 136 21.69 -17.21 -14.30
CA PHE A 136 20.51 -17.43 -13.47
C PHE A 136 19.27 -17.20 -14.29
N ASP A 137 18.67 -18.31 -14.67
CA ASP A 137 17.37 -18.28 -15.28
C ASP A 137 16.33 -17.87 -14.23
N VAL A 138 15.80 -16.66 -14.37
CA VAL A 138 14.74 -16.13 -13.49
C VAL A 138 13.52 -17.06 -13.50
N LEU A 139 13.33 -17.83 -14.58
CA LEU A 139 12.17 -18.66 -14.88
C LEU A 139 12.46 -20.16 -14.87
N GLY A 140 13.72 -20.57 -14.85
CA GLY A 140 14.18 -21.96 -14.87
C GLY A 140 14.25 -22.65 -16.25
N GLU A 141 14.20 -21.91 -17.36
CA GLU A 141 14.04 -22.45 -18.73
C GLU A 141 15.35 -22.83 -19.45
N ARG A 142 16.50 -22.29 -19.05
CA ARG A 142 17.83 -22.64 -19.52
C ARG A 142 18.30 -23.87 -18.76
N GLN A 143 18.19 -25.05 -19.39
CA GLN A 143 18.95 -26.22 -18.98
C GLN A 143 20.44 -25.83 -18.98
N VAL A 144 21.05 -25.83 -17.79
CA VAL A 144 22.49 -25.89 -17.67
C VAL A 144 22.88 -27.26 -18.19
N ILE A 145 23.30 -27.35 -19.45
CA ILE A 145 24.06 -28.51 -19.93
C ILE A 145 25.24 -28.60 -18.97
N ALA A 146 25.26 -29.65 -18.14
CA ALA A 146 26.41 -29.98 -17.32
C ALA A 146 27.58 -30.13 -18.30
N GLY A 147 28.46 -29.12 -18.31
CA GLY A 147 29.67 -29.17 -19.11
C GLY A 147 30.50 -30.34 -18.60
N GLY A 148 30.51 -31.42 -19.38
CA GLY A 148 31.32 -32.59 -19.15
C GLY A 148 32.77 -32.20 -18.95
N SER A 149 33.38 -32.85 -17.97
CA SER A 149 34.81 -32.88 -17.76
C SER A 149 35.49 -33.59 -18.93
N ASP A 150 35.81 -32.85 -19.99
CA ASP A 150 36.77 -33.31 -21.00
C ASP A 150 37.73 -32.16 -21.30
N LEU A 151 38.86 -32.20 -20.59
CA LEU A 151 40.10 -31.53 -20.97
C LEU A 151 40.87 -32.46 -21.91
N PRO A 152 41.18 -32.06 -23.15
CA PRO A 152 42.35 -32.56 -23.85
C PRO A 152 43.41 -31.45 -24.01
N PRO A 153 44.66 -31.85 -24.28
CA PRO A 153 45.83 -31.26 -23.65
C PRO A 153 46.43 -30.10 -24.43
N GLU A 154 47.07 -29.23 -23.67
CA GLU A 154 48.21 -28.36 -24.06
C GLU A 154 48.14 -27.65 -25.42
N LEU A 155 47.76 -26.37 -25.36
CA LEU A 155 48.30 -25.35 -26.28
C LEU A 155 48.82 -24.16 -25.48
N PRO A 156 49.92 -23.53 -25.92
CA PRO A 156 50.73 -22.66 -25.07
C PRO A 156 49.97 -21.38 -24.70
N ARG A 157 50.17 -20.94 -23.46
CA ARG A 157 49.74 -19.62 -22.98
C ARG A 157 50.48 -18.52 -23.77
N GLY A 158 49.91 -18.09 -24.88
CA GLY A 158 50.27 -16.85 -25.57
C GLY A 158 49.37 -15.68 -25.11
N PRO A 159 49.90 -14.45 -24.94
CA PRO A 159 49.09 -13.29 -24.57
C PRO A 159 48.43 -12.70 -25.83
N PHE A 160 47.10 -12.72 -25.92
CA PHE A 160 46.39 -12.00 -26.97
C PHE A 160 45.78 -10.69 -26.44
N ALA A 161 46.46 -9.62 -26.85
CA ALA A 161 46.00 -8.35 -27.41
C ALA A 161 44.55 -7.89 -27.13
N LEU A 162 44.46 -6.72 -26.51
CA LEU A 162 43.27 -5.86 -26.44
C LEU A 162 43.49 -4.70 -27.42
N HIS A 163 42.59 -4.48 -28.37
CA HIS A 163 42.65 -3.37 -29.32
C HIS A 163 42.42 -2.04 -28.58
N CYS A 164 43.48 -1.24 -28.42
CA CYS A 164 43.40 0.15 -28.01
C CYS A 164 43.64 1.06 -29.22
N VAL A 165 42.70 1.98 -29.48
CA VAL A 165 42.88 3.04 -30.48
C VAL A 165 43.96 4.01 -29.97
N VAL A 166 44.99 4.21 -30.78
CA VAL A 166 46.21 5.00 -30.53
C VAL A 166 45.92 6.50 -30.46
N LEU A 167 46.53 7.22 -29.51
CA LEU A 167 46.86 8.65 -29.61
C LEU A 167 48.39 8.78 -29.81
N PRO A 168 48.90 9.75 -30.59
CA PRO A 168 50.33 9.90 -30.88
C PRO A 168 51.17 10.28 -29.66
N ALA A 169 52.45 9.92 -29.71
CA ALA A 169 53.40 9.87 -28.59
C ALA A 169 54.24 11.14 -28.35
N ASP A 170 53.79 12.32 -28.80
CA ASP A 170 54.61 13.54 -28.75
C ASP A 170 54.35 14.47 -27.55
N ARG A 171 53.58 14.07 -26.52
CA ARG A 171 53.31 14.94 -25.34
C ARG A 171 53.22 14.24 -23.97
N VAL A 172 54.24 13.46 -23.58
CA VAL A 172 54.33 12.83 -22.24
C VAL A 172 55.32 13.52 -21.28
N ASP A 173 55.87 14.69 -21.65
CA ASP A 173 56.70 15.46 -20.72
C ASP A 173 55.86 16.52 -20.01
N THR A 174 55.34 16.21 -18.80
CA THR A 174 55.13 17.12 -17.64
C THR A 174 54.18 16.52 -16.59
N LEU A 175 54.69 15.64 -15.72
CA LEU A 175 54.01 15.22 -14.48
C LEU A 175 54.98 15.23 -13.29
N PHE A 176 55.52 16.40 -12.93
CA PHE A 176 56.02 16.68 -11.58
C PHE A 176 55.76 18.16 -11.21
N PRO A 177 55.29 18.46 -9.98
CA PRO A 177 55.13 19.82 -9.50
C PRO A 177 56.49 20.48 -9.16
N ALA A 178 56.59 21.79 -9.40
CA ALA A 178 57.82 22.60 -9.25
C ALA A 178 58.11 23.09 -7.81
N THR A 179 57.58 22.44 -6.77
CA THR A 179 57.84 22.83 -5.36
C THR A 179 58.14 21.59 -4.52
N PRO A 180 59.16 21.61 -3.63
CA PRO A 180 59.61 20.41 -2.96
C PRO A 180 58.61 19.92 -1.91
N LEU A 181 58.30 18.62 -1.96
CA LEU A 181 57.60 17.90 -0.92
C LEU A 181 58.47 17.83 0.36
N PRO A 182 57.87 17.79 1.56
CA PRO A 182 58.59 17.46 2.79
C PRO A 182 59.38 16.16 2.64
N GLU A 183 60.63 16.09 3.12
CA GLU A 183 61.57 14.97 2.90
C GLU A 183 60.99 13.59 3.27
N SER A 184 60.07 13.53 4.24
CA SER A 184 59.38 12.30 4.64
C SER A 184 58.48 11.72 3.53
N SER A 185 57.85 12.58 2.72
CA SER A 185 56.95 12.15 1.63
C SER A 185 57.72 11.85 0.34
N ALA A 186 58.88 12.48 0.13
CA ALA A 186 59.76 12.21 -1.00
C ALA A 186 60.49 10.86 -0.88
N ALA A 187 60.83 10.43 0.35
CA ALA A 187 61.48 9.14 0.60
C ALA A 187 60.51 7.95 0.35
N GLU A 188 59.24 8.09 0.75
CA GLU A 188 58.23 7.04 0.56
C GLU A 188 57.77 6.92 -0.92
N ALA A 189 57.66 8.04 -1.64
CA ALA A 189 57.39 8.04 -3.07
C ALA A 189 58.53 7.38 -3.88
N ARG A 190 59.80 7.62 -3.52
CA ARG A 190 60.96 6.96 -4.15
C ARG A 190 61.07 5.47 -3.82
N SER A 191 60.62 5.05 -2.64
CA SER A 191 60.59 3.63 -2.24
C SER A 191 59.60 2.83 -3.08
N ARG A 192 58.41 3.38 -3.38
CA ARG A 192 57.36 2.69 -4.14
C ARG A 192 57.57 2.68 -5.66
N LEU A 193 58.43 3.55 -6.19
CA LEU A 193 58.72 3.64 -7.64
C LEU A 193 59.87 2.76 -8.14
N ARG A 194 60.59 2.03 -7.27
CA ARG A 194 61.69 1.11 -7.67
C ARG A 194 61.23 -0.21 -8.29
N PHE A 195 59.92 -0.42 -8.46
CA PHE A 195 59.39 -1.69 -8.99
C PHE A 195 59.21 -1.71 -10.52
N LEU A 196 59.47 -0.60 -11.24
CA LEU A 196 59.16 -0.49 -12.67
C LEU A 196 60.32 -0.03 -13.57
N THR A 197 61.55 0.06 -13.06
CA THR A 197 62.73 0.41 -13.87
C THR A 197 63.78 -0.68 -13.79
N ASP A 198 64.34 -1.08 -14.93
CA ASP A 198 65.53 -1.92 -14.95
C ASP A 198 66.80 -1.11 -14.61
N SER A 199 67.93 -1.80 -14.55
CA SER A 199 69.21 -1.26 -14.08
C SER A 199 69.80 -0.13 -14.93
N ASP A 200 69.23 0.15 -16.12
CA ASP A 200 69.66 1.25 -16.98
C ASP A 200 68.61 2.37 -17.09
N GLY A 201 67.52 2.29 -16.31
CA GLY A 201 66.54 3.37 -16.19
C GLY A 201 65.55 3.49 -17.34
N ALA A 202 65.41 2.46 -18.19
CA ALA A 202 64.36 2.39 -19.20
C ALA A 202 63.18 1.54 -18.72
N ILE A 203 61.96 1.91 -19.14
CA ILE A 203 60.77 1.06 -19.00
C ILE A 203 60.51 0.43 -20.37
N ALA A 204 60.90 -0.83 -20.56
CA ALA A 204 60.66 -1.58 -21.80
C ALA A 204 59.56 -2.63 -21.62
N PHE A 205 58.55 -2.64 -22.51
CA PHE A 205 57.74 -3.82 -22.82
C PHE A 205 58.05 -4.24 -24.27
N PRO A 206 58.23 -5.54 -24.57
CA PRO A 206 58.65 -6.00 -25.90
C PRO A 206 57.50 -5.97 -26.91
N LEU A 207 57.78 -5.47 -28.11
CA LEU A 207 56.95 -5.51 -29.31
C LEU A 207 57.41 -6.67 -30.23
N PHE A 208 56.50 -7.45 -30.81
CA PHE A 208 56.76 -8.24 -32.02
C PHE A 208 55.57 -8.14 -32.99
N GLY A 209 55.86 -7.85 -34.28
CA GLY A 209 54.94 -7.54 -35.40
C GLY A 209 54.20 -8.75 -35.99
N MET A 210 53.37 -8.69 -37.04
CA MET A 210 53.29 -7.90 -38.29
C MET A 210 51.82 -8.00 -38.87
N PRO A 211 51.50 -7.80 -40.18
CA PRO A 211 51.27 -6.53 -40.90
C PRO A 211 49.88 -6.43 -41.60
N ASP A 212 49.58 -5.24 -42.14
CA ASP A 212 48.62 -4.89 -43.21
C ASP A 212 47.11 -5.23 -43.10
N VAL A 213 46.29 -4.22 -42.75
CA VAL A 213 44.96 -3.99 -43.34
C VAL A 213 44.72 -2.47 -43.46
N GLY A 214 44.39 -2.01 -44.68
CA GLY A 214 44.19 -0.60 -45.06
C GLY A 214 42.96 0.10 -44.44
N PRO A 215 42.77 1.40 -44.74
CA PRO A 215 41.94 2.29 -43.93
C PRO A 215 40.45 2.11 -44.26
N ILE A 216 39.65 1.70 -43.26
CA ILE A 216 38.19 1.85 -43.30
C ILE A 216 37.82 3.02 -42.39
N GLY A 217 37.32 4.10 -43.01
CA GLY A 217 36.82 5.28 -42.32
C GLY A 217 35.65 4.94 -41.40
N ALA A 218 35.87 5.02 -40.09
CA ALA A 218 34.82 4.92 -39.09
C ALA A 218 34.33 6.33 -38.71
N ALA A 219 33.02 6.55 -38.89
CA ALA A 219 32.32 7.73 -38.43
C ALA A 219 32.51 7.93 -36.91
N ALA A 220 32.88 9.15 -36.51
CA ALA A 220 33.15 9.53 -35.14
C ALA A 220 31.93 9.32 -34.22
N GLY A 221 31.98 8.26 -33.40
CA GLY A 221 31.05 8.03 -32.31
C GLY A 221 31.16 9.11 -31.23
N ARG A 222 30.07 9.83 -31.01
CA ARG A 222 29.91 10.89 -29.99
C ARG A 222 30.18 10.33 -28.58
N ARG A 223 31.15 10.89 -27.85
CA ARG A 223 31.40 10.61 -26.43
C ARG A 223 30.69 11.64 -25.56
N THR A 224 29.87 11.18 -24.60
CA THR A 224 29.30 12.00 -23.52
C THR A 224 30.23 11.91 -22.31
N LEU A 225 30.65 13.06 -21.77
CA LEU A 225 31.56 13.15 -20.63
C LEU A 225 30.73 13.59 -19.40
N ILE A 226 30.72 12.78 -18.34
CA ILE A 226 29.96 13.05 -17.12
C ILE A 226 30.95 13.58 -16.07
N ALA A 227 30.70 14.77 -15.51
CA ALA A 227 31.49 15.33 -14.42
C ALA A 227 30.57 15.59 -13.21
N GLU A 228 31.03 15.22 -12.02
CA GLU A 228 30.30 15.33 -10.75
C GLU A 228 30.77 16.58 -9.99
N LEU A 229 29.84 17.43 -9.55
CA LEU A 229 30.14 18.60 -8.72
C LEU A 229 30.12 18.20 -7.23
N THR A 230 31.28 18.04 -6.62
CA THR A 230 31.45 17.95 -5.17
C THR A 230 31.42 19.37 -4.59
N SER A 231 30.27 19.83 -4.10
CA SER A 231 30.18 21.16 -3.50
C SER A 231 30.63 21.13 -2.04
N SER A 232 31.89 21.44 -1.76
CA SER A 232 32.30 21.91 -0.44
C SER A 232 31.80 23.36 -0.25
N ALA A 233 31.11 23.64 0.85
CA ALA A 233 30.63 24.99 1.17
C ALA A 233 31.83 25.96 1.33
N GLY A 234 32.07 26.79 0.32
CA GLY A 234 33.07 27.87 0.38
C GLY A 234 33.97 28.05 -0.86
N ALA A 235 33.96 27.12 -1.82
CA ALA A 235 34.82 27.23 -3.00
C ALA A 235 34.03 27.70 -4.24
N LEU A 236 34.08 29.01 -4.50
CA LEU A 236 34.02 29.53 -5.87
C LEU A 236 35.26 28.98 -6.59
N LEU A 237 35.08 28.04 -7.51
CA LEU A 237 36.17 27.58 -8.38
C LEU A 237 36.49 28.68 -9.40
N LEU A 238 37.33 29.61 -8.97
CA LEU A 238 38.21 30.37 -9.86
C LEU A 238 39.26 29.38 -10.37
N ALA A 239 39.13 28.96 -11.63
CA ALA A 239 40.21 28.26 -12.33
C ALA A 239 40.88 29.28 -13.27
N GLU A 240 42.02 29.82 -12.83
CA GLU A 240 42.97 30.55 -13.68
C GLU A 240 44.12 29.61 -14.14
N PRO A 241 44.84 29.98 -15.21
CA PRO A 241 45.33 29.07 -16.25
C PRO A 241 46.76 28.57 -16.01
N ASP A 242 47.14 27.46 -16.65
CA ASP A 242 48.26 27.55 -17.58
C ASP A 242 48.24 26.49 -18.70
N LEU A 243 48.72 26.93 -19.86
CA LEU A 243 48.50 26.40 -21.19
C LEU A 243 49.70 25.62 -21.69
N LEU A 244 49.50 24.38 -22.15
CA LEU A 244 50.20 23.90 -23.36
C LEU A 244 49.26 23.10 -24.27
N GLY A 245 48.45 23.87 -24.99
CA GLY A 245 48.22 23.63 -26.41
C GLY A 245 46.84 23.13 -26.81
N GLY A 246 45.96 24.10 -27.10
CA GLY A 246 45.15 24.04 -28.31
C GLY A 246 43.77 23.40 -28.20
N ARG A 247 42.85 23.99 -27.41
CA ARG A 247 41.40 24.09 -27.71
C ARG A 247 40.84 25.36 -27.08
N GLY A 248 39.96 26.04 -27.81
CA GLY A 248 39.33 27.30 -27.40
C GLY A 248 38.66 27.25 -26.03
N SER A 249 38.66 28.39 -25.35
CA SER A 249 38.17 28.61 -24.00
C SER A 249 36.64 28.48 -23.89
N TRP A 250 36.18 27.76 -22.87
CA TRP A 250 34.79 27.83 -22.42
C TRP A 250 34.64 29.08 -21.55
N ARG A 251 33.74 29.99 -21.92
CA ARG A 251 33.27 31.07 -21.04
C ARG A 251 31.76 30.91 -20.90
N VAL A 252 31.29 30.60 -19.70
CA VAL A 252 29.87 30.61 -19.34
C VAL A 252 29.68 31.77 -18.37
N GLU A 253 29.25 32.92 -18.88
CA GLU A 253 28.79 34.04 -18.06
C GLU A 253 27.33 33.76 -17.67
N LEU A 254 27.10 33.46 -16.39
CA LEU A 254 25.77 33.53 -15.80
C LEU A 254 25.58 34.97 -15.31
N GLU A 255 24.94 35.81 -16.13
CA GLU A 255 24.46 37.12 -15.68
C GLU A 255 23.33 36.91 -14.66
N THR A 256 23.63 37.09 -13.37
CA THR A 256 22.60 37.38 -12.37
C THR A 256 22.57 38.89 -12.15
N GLU A 257 21.42 39.54 -12.34
CA GLU A 257 21.28 40.98 -12.10
C GLU A 257 21.75 41.35 -10.66
N PRO A 258 22.61 42.37 -10.51
CA PRO A 258 23.10 42.79 -9.20
C PRO A 258 21.99 43.50 -8.42
N GLY A 259 21.40 42.82 -7.44
CA GLY A 259 20.43 43.39 -6.50
C GLY A 259 19.26 42.48 -6.11
N ALA A 260 19.08 41.32 -6.75
CA ALA A 260 18.04 40.38 -6.35
C ALA A 260 18.45 39.59 -5.09
N PRO A 261 17.66 39.61 -3.99
CA PRO A 261 17.98 38.84 -2.80
C PRO A 261 17.91 37.33 -3.10
N MET A 262 18.96 36.60 -2.76
CA MET A 262 18.97 35.13 -2.69
C MET A 262 18.06 34.66 -1.55
N LEU A 263 16.76 34.60 -1.80
CA LEU A 263 15.79 33.97 -0.91
C LEU A 263 15.65 32.49 -1.27
N GLY A 264 15.86 31.64 -0.26
CA GLY A 264 15.73 30.18 -0.35
C GLY A 264 14.34 29.76 -0.81
N GLY A 265 14.26 29.34 -2.07
CA GLY A 265 13.09 28.74 -2.68
C GLY A 265 13.46 28.29 -4.10
N SER A 266 13.24 27.00 -4.40
CA SER A 266 13.23 26.40 -5.75
C SER A 266 14.06 27.13 -6.82
N GLN A 267 15.37 26.83 -6.90
CA GLN A 267 16.18 27.27 -8.03
C GLN A 267 15.77 26.50 -9.30
N GLN A 268 14.79 27.02 -10.03
CA GLN A 268 14.67 26.79 -11.47
C GLN A 268 15.74 27.65 -12.17
N ILE A 269 16.87 27.03 -12.53
CA ILE A 269 17.85 27.66 -13.41
C ILE A 269 17.37 27.41 -14.84
N TRP A 270 16.76 28.42 -15.47
CA TRP A 270 16.41 28.39 -16.89
C TRP A 270 17.64 28.72 -17.74
N PRO A 271 18.06 27.89 -18.71
CA PRO A 271 19.15 28.28 -19.59
C PRO A 271 18.68 29.34 -20.60
N ALA A 272 19.54 30.32 -20.87
CA ALA A 272 19.37 31.27 -21.95
C ALA A 272 19.10 30.53 -23.27
N ARG A 273 18.00 30.88 -23.94
CA ARG A 273 17.43 30.17 -25.11
C ARG A 273 18.34 30.10 -26.35
N HIS A 274 19.56 30.64 -26.33
CA HIS A 274 20.27 31.02 -27.56
C HIS A 274 21.52 30.21 -27.95
N VAL A 275 21.99 29.22 -27.17
CA VAL A 275 23.16 28.39 -27.57
C VAL A 275 23.03 26.90 -27.19
N VAL A 276 21.92 26.25 -27.55
CA VAL A 276 21.78 24.78 -27.38
C VAL A 276 21.31 24.17 -28.72
N ARG A 277 22.09 23.24 -29.30
CA ARG A 277 21.68 22.49 -30.50
C ARG A 277 20.34 21.77 -30.22
N ARG A 278 19.39 21.76 -31.17
CA ARG A 278 18.04 21.15 -31.00
C ARG A 278 18.04 19.75 -30.38
N GLN A 279 19.03 18.91 -30.70
CA GLN A 279 19.16 17.55 -30.13
C GLN A 279 19.45 17.54 -28.63
N VAL A 280 20.19 18.51 -28.10
CA VAL A 280 20.52 18.65 -26.67
C VAL A 280 19.34 19.25 -25.92
N GLN A 281 18.66 20.23 -26.53
CA GLN A 281 17.42 20.78 -25.98
C GLN A 281 16.37 19.67 -25.81
N GLY A 282 16.15 18.83 -26.82
CA GLY A 282 15.24 17.68 -26.70
C GLY A 282 15.68 16.61 -25.69
N ARG A 283 16.96 16.54 -25.30
CA ARG A 283 17.40 15.66 -24.18
C ARG A 283 17.09 16.29 -22.82
N LEU A 284 17.31 17.59 -22.67
CA LEU A 284 16.99 18.34 -21.46
C LEU A 284 15.48 18.41 -21.22
N ASP A 285 14.70 18.69 -22.26
CA ASP A 285 13.23 18.73 -22.17
C ASP A 285 12.67 17.38 -21.70
N ARG A 286 13.24 16.26 -22.19
CA ARG A 286 12.89 14.91 -21.73
C ARG A 286 13.29 14.66 -20.28
N SER A 287 14.50 15.06 -19.88
CA SER A 287 14.94 14.95 -18.47
C SER A 287 14.01 15.73 -17.54
N TRP A 288 13.60 16.94 -17.93
CA TRP A 288 12.69 17.75 -17.14
C TRP A 288 11.29 17.14 -17.08
N SER A 289 10.78 16.65 -18.21
CA SER A 289 9.50 15.93 -18.27
C SER A 289 9.50 14.73 -17.33
N LEU A 290 10.54 13.88 -17.37
CA LEU A 290 10.64 12.72 -16.48
C LEU A 290 10.81 13.12 -15.01
N THR A 291 11.54 14.19 -14.72
CA THR A 291 11.69 14.72 -13.36
C THR A 291 10.37 15.25 -12.82
N GLU A 292 9.58 15.94 -13.65
CA GLU A 292 8.23 16.39 -13.31
C GLU A 292 7.29 15.21 -13.07
N LEU A 293 7.34 14.17 -13.92
CA LEU A 293 6.58 12.93 -13.73
C LEU A 293 6.94 12.24 -12.41
N LEU A 294 8.22 12.19 -12.02
CA LEU A 294 8.64 11.64 -10.72
C LEU A 294 8.10 12.45 -9.53
N GLY A 295 7.82 13.75 -9.70
CA GLY A 295 7.21 14.60 -8.67
C GLY A 295 5.68 14.54 -8.62
N THR A 296 5.03 14.15 -9.71
CA THR A 296 3.57 14.28 -9.90
C THR A 296 2.83 12.95 -10.04
N ASP A 297 3.42 11.91 -10.65
CA ASP A 297 2.84 10.57 -10.69
C ASP A 297 2.98 9.90 -9.31
N PRO A 298 1.89 9.43 -8.70
CA PRO A 298 1.92 8.88 -7.36
C PRO A 298 2.80 7.63 -7.19
N LEU A 299 2.81 6.74 -8.19
CA LEU A 299 3.57 5.49 -8.13
C LEU A 299 5.05 5.75 -8.43
N LEU A 300 5.36 6.59 -9.42
CA LEU A 300 6.74 6.99 -9.67
C LEU A 300 7.32 7.74 -8.46
N ARG A 301 6.55 8.64 -7.85
CA ARG A 301 6.98 9.35 -6.64
C ARG A 301 7.24 8.42 -5.45
N LEU A 302 6.48 7.34 -5.37
CA LEU A 302 6.61 6.33 -4.32
C LEU A 302 7.84 5.43 -4.53
N TYR A 303 8.07 4.99 -5.78
CA TYR A 303 9.03 3.93 -6.13
C TYR A 303 10.28 4.40 -6.85
N ALA A 304 10.37 5.68 -7.20
CA ALA A 304 11.47 6.18 -7.99
C ALA A 304 11.93 7.59 -7.61
N ALA A 305 13.17 7.87 -7.98
CA ALA A 305 13.78 9.18 -7.98
C ALA A 305 14.76 9.26 -9.16
N ALA A 306 15.30 10.44 -9.44
CA ALA A 306 16.35 10.64 -10.44
C ALA A 306 17.43 11.59 -9.92
N ARG A 307 18.61 11.55 -10.54
CA ARG A 307 19.62 12.60 -10.39
C ARG A 307 19.37 13.68 -11.46
N PRO A 308 18.71 14.80 -11.11
CA PRO A 308 18.34 15.82 -12.10
C PRO A 308 19.58 16.41 -12.77
N ALA A 309 19.46 16.69 -14.06
CA ALA A 309 20.43 17.48 -14.80
C ALA A 309 20.40 18.93 -14.29
N LEU A 310 21.53 19.44 -13.82
CA LEU A 310 21.71 20.82 -13.40
C LEU A 310 22.14 21.72 -14.56
N LEU A 311 23.01 21.20 -15.44
CA LEU A 311 23.54 21.94 -16.58
C LEU A 311 23.93 20.96 -17.70
N ALA A 312 23.82 21.38 -18.96
CA ALA A 312 24.44 20.68 -20.09
C ALA A 312 25.42 21.60 -20.81
N LEU A 313 26.64 21.10 -21.01
CA LEU A 313 27.71 21.74 -21.76
C LEU A 313 27.81 21.07 -23.13
N VAL A 314 27.85 21.85 -24.21
CA VAL A 314 27.87 21.34 -25.59
C VAL A 314 29.14 21.81 -26.28
N ASP A 315 29.94 20.86 -26.74
CA ASP A 315 31.13 21.15 -27.55
C ASP A 315 30.66 21.55 -28.96
N THR A 316 30.92 22.81 -29.32
CA THR A 316 30.46 23.40 -30.58
C THR A 316 31.15 22.80 -31.80
N GLU A 317 32.36 22.25 -31.65
CA GLU A 317 33.16 21.65 -32.72
C GLU A 317 32.86 20.16 -32.87
N SER A 318 32.87 19.39 -31.78
CA SER A 318 32.66 17.93 -31.83
C SER A 318 31.19 17.50 -31.72
N GLY A 319 30.32 18.39 -31.23
CA GLY A 319 28.93 18.05 -30.89
C GLY A 319 28.79 17.14 -29.66
N ALA A 320 29.86 16.91 -28.91
CA ALA A 320 29.82 16.20 -27.63
C ALA A 320 29.01 16.99 -26.60
N THR A 321 28.32 16.30 -25.70
CA THR A 321 27.52 16.92 -24.64
C THR A 321 27.93 16.34 -23.30
N ALA A 322 28.20 17.20 -22.31
CA ALA A 322 28.46 16.83 -20.93
C ALA A 322 27.33 17.36 -20.05
N VAL A 323 26.74 16.52 -19.20
CA VAL A 323 25.62 16.91 -18.33
C VAL A 323 26.07 16.85 -16.87
N LEU A 324 26.08 18.01 -16.20
CA LEU A 324 26.32 18.11 -14.77
C LEU A 324 25.03 17.74 -14.02
N ARG A 325 25.15 16.92 -12.98
CA ARG A 325 24.01 16.37 -12.24
C ARG A 325 24.09 16.68 -10.75
N SER A 326 22.93 16.76 -10.11
CA SER A 326 22.86 16.90 -8.66
C SER A 326 23.42 15.64 -7.97
N ALA A 327 24.10 15.83 -6.85
CA ALA A 327 24.43 14.75 -5.91
C ALA A 327 23.20 14.27 -5.14
N GLN A 328 22.18 15.12 -4.98
CA GLN A 328 20.92 14.76 -4.34
C GLN A 328 19.90 14.22 -5.35
N VAL A 329 19.12 13.25 -4.92
CA VAL A 329 18.03 12.68 -5.73
C VAL A 329 16.76 13.53 -5.66
N HIS A 330 15.97 13.51 -6.72
CA HIS A 330 14.67 14.15 -6.81
C HIS A 330 13.58 13.14 -7.18
N PRO A 331 12.43 13.12 -6.48
CA PRO A 331 12.13 13.87 -5.26
C PRO A 331 12.98 13.41 -4.07
N ALA A 332 13.26 14.33 -3.14
CA ALA A 332 13.96 13.99 -1.90
C ALA A 332 13.15 12.98 -1.07
N HIS A 333 13.83 12.10 -0.32
CA HIS A 333 13.15 11.16 0.57
C HIS A 333 12.73 11.87 1.87
N PRO A 334 11.46 11.78 2.31
CA PRO A 334 11.00 12.51 3.50
C PRO A 334 11.65 12.07 4.81
N GLU A 335 11.97 10.79 4.98
CA GLU A 335 12.64 10.30 6.20
C GLU A 335 14.11 10.72 6.30
N PHE A 336 14.74 11.10 5.19
CA PHE A 336 16.18 11.34 5.11
C PHE A 336 16.48 12.74 4.56
N PRO A 337 16.21 13.80 5.35
CA PRO A 337 16.39 15.20 4.91
C PRO A 337 17.85 15.59 4.67
N GLY A 338 18.79 14.83 5.24
CA GLY A 338 20.22 14.95 5.00
C GLY A 338 20.68 14.28 3.70
N GLY A 339 19.74 13.87 2.84
CA GLY A 339 20.02 13.16 1.61
C GLY A 339 20.04 11.64 1.79
N THR A 340 20.02 10.96 0.65
CA THR A 340 20.09 9.51 0.49
C THR A 340 21.23 9.17 -0.45
N LEU A 341 21.61 7.89 -0.47
CA LEU A 341 22.73 7.39 -1.24
C LEU A 341 22.21 6.62 -2.47
N PRO A 342 22.36 7.13 -3.70
CA PRO A 342 22.07 6.36 -4.89
C PRO A 342 23.21 5.37 -5.15
N VAL A 343 22.99 4.08 -4.92
CA VAL A 343 24.01 3.03 -5.09
C VAL A 343 23.77 2.28 -6.39
N SER A 344 24.75 2.29 -7.30
CA SER A 344 24.66 1.53 -8.56
C SER A 344 24.46 0.02 -8.32
N ILE A 345 23.82 -0.69 -9.26
CA ILE A 345 23.63 -2.14 -9.14
C ILE A 345 24.97 -2.85 -8.96
N SER A 346 26.00 -2.45 -9.71
CA SER A 346 27.34 -3.01 -9.59
C SER A 346 27.93 -2.84 -8.17
N ALA A 347 27.84 -1.63 -7.60
CA ALA A 347 28.33 -1.37 -6.23
C ALA A 347 27.50 -2.13 -5.18
N LEU A 348 26.18 -2.21 -5.37
CA LEU A 348 25.26 -2.90 -4.45
C LEU A 348 25.61 -4.39 -4.29
N ILE A 349 25.99 -5.04 -5.40
CA ILE A 349 26.23 -6.49 -5.45
C ILE A 349 27.71 -6.88 -5.29
N SER A 350 28.63 -5.90 -5.32
CA SER A 350 30.06 -6.14 -5.16
C SER A 350 30.45 -6.22 -3.68
N GLY A 351 31.39 -7.11 -3.36
CA GLY A 351 32.04 -7.21 -2.05
C GLY A 351 33.54 -6.92 -2.18
N GLN A 352 34.19 -6.47 -1.11
CA GLN A 352 35.64 -6.18 -1.13
C GLN A 352 36.50 -7.44 -1.35
N ASP A 353 35.99 -8.62 -0.95
CA ASP A 353 36.54 -9.93 -1.31
C ASP A 353 35.41 -10.99 -1.35
N ARG A 354 35.75 -12.26 -1.66
CA ARG A 354 34.78 -13.38 -1.75
C ARG A 354 34.09 -13.72 -0.41
N HIS A 355 34.60 -13.24 0.72
CA HIS A 355 34.10 -13.57 2.06
C HIS A 355 33.42 -12.38 2.73
N SER A 356 33.57 -11.18 2.17
CA SER A 356 33.01 -9.93 2.69
C SER A 356 31.54 -9.79 2.32
N PRO A 357 30.67 -9.38 3.26
CA PRO A 357 29.27 -9.14 2.96
C PRO A 357 29.13 -7.99 1.96
N THR A 358 28.31 -8.21 0.93
CA THR A 358 27.96 -7.17 -0.07
C THR A 358 27.16 -6.04 0.57
N LEU A 359 27.05 -4.90 -0.11
CA LEU A 359 26.15 -3.82 0.35
C LEU A 359 24.69 -4.27 0.37
N LEU A 360 24.27 -5.08 -0.60
CA LEU A 360 22.95 -5.73 -0.59
C LEU A 360 22.72 -6.54 0.68
N GLN A 361 23.71 -7.34 1.08
CA GLN A 361 23.63 -8.15 2.30
C GLN A 361 23.40 -7.26 3.52
N ARG A 362 24.25 -6.23 3.68
CA ARG A 362 24.17 -5.28 4.79
C ARG A 362 22.82 -4.55 4.81
N ALA A 363 22.31 -4.13 3.66
CA ALA A 363 21.09 -3.35 3.57
C ALA A 363 19.84 -4.15 3.97
N VAL A 364 19.76 -5.42 3.60
CA VAL A 364 18.66 -6.32 3.99
C VAL A 364 18.82 -6.82 5.43
N GLU A 365 20.06 -7.04 5.91
CA GLU A 365 20.33 -7.33 7.33
C GLU A 365 19.92 -6.15 8.23
N ASN A 366 20.05 -4.92 7.74
CA ASN A 366 19.67 -3.70 8.44
C ASN A 366 18.17 -3.40 8.39
N ARG A 367 17.30 -4.27 7.87
CA ARG A 367 15.84 -4.02 7.87
C ARG A 367 15.31 -3.59 9.24
N PHE A 368 14.35 -2.67 9.23
CA PHE A 368 13.78 -2.06 10.44
C PHE A 368 13.15 -3.09 11.37
N GLU A 369 12.38 -4.03 10.82
CA GLU A 369 11.73 -5.10 11.57
C GLU A 369 12.51 -6.39 11.37
N ARG A 370 13.45 -6.71 12.28
CA ARG A 370 14.30 -7.90 12.17
C ARG A 370 13.52 -9.23 12.11
N ALA A 371 12.28 -9.24 12.56
CA ALA A 371 11.42 -10.41 12.44
C ALA A 371 11.06 -10.68 10.96
N GLU A 372 11.00 -9.66 10.10
CA GLU A 372 10.63 -9.78 8.68
C GLU A 372 11.56 -10.74 7.93
N SER A 373 11.01 -11.51 6.99
CA SER A 373 11.77 -12.35 6.06
C SER A 373 12.72 -11.50 5.20
N GLU A 374 13.98 -11.91 5.09
CA GLU A 374 14.95 -11.25 4.23
C GLU A 374 14.53 -11.26 2.75
N LEU A 375 13.94 -12.37 2.29
CA LEU A 375 13.44 -12.51 0.93
C LEU A 375 12.24 -11.58 0.67
N ASP A 376 11.27 -11.51 1.58
CA ASP A 376 10.10 -10.64 1.41
C ASP A 376 10.51 -9.17 1.42
N HIS A 377 11.51 -8.80 2.23
CA HIS A 377 12.06 -7.46 2.28
C HIS A 377 12.78 -7.10 0.97
N PHE A 378 13.65 -7.99 0.47
CA PHE A 378 14.35 -7.82 -0.80
C PHE A 378 13.37 -7.67 -1.97
N VAL A 379 12.35 -8.52 -2.04
CA VAL A 379 11.36 -8.50 -3.13
C VAL A 379 10.55 -7.19 -3.11
N GLU A 380 10.13 -6.74 -1.93
CA GLU A 380 9.32 -5.52 -1.81
C GLU A 380 10.11 -4.22 -2.04
N PHE A 381 11.35 -4.15 -1.56
CA PHE A 381 12.15 -2.92 -1.56
C PHE A 381 13.20 -2.84 -2.67
N VAL A 382 13.40 -3.91 -3.45
CA VAL A 382 14.35 -3.94 -4.59
C VAL A 382 13.67 -4.41 -5.88
N VAL A 383 13.04 -5.59 -5.87
CA VAL A 383 12.48 -6.20 -7.09
C VAL A 383 11.23 -5.45 -7.56
N ARG A 384 10.22 -5.31 -6.70
CA ARG A 384 8.96 -4.63 -7.03
C ARG A 384 9.16 -3.18 -7.52
N PRO A 385 9.99 -2.34 -6.88
CA PRO A 385 10.26 -0.99 -7.38
C PRO A 385 10.77 -0.94 -8.82
N VAL A 386 11.66 -1.86 -9.21
CA VAL A 386 12.17 -1.97 -10.59
C VAL A 386 11.05 -2.32 -11.56
N VAL A 387 10.25 -3.34 -11.24
CA VAL A 387 9.14 -3.78 -12.12
C VAL A 387 8.04 -2.72 -12.21
N VAL A 388 7.72 -2.02 -11.10
CA VAL A 388 6.74 -0.93 -11.08
C VAL A 388 7.21 0.26 -11.90
N LEU A 389 8.48 0.66 -11.78
CA LEU A 389 9.06 1.72 -12.61
C LEU A 389 8.94 1.38 -14.10
N PHE A 390 9.33 0.16 -14.47
CA PHE A 390 9.22 -0.35 -15.84
C PHE A 390 7.76 -0.32 -16.33
N ARG A 391 6.84 -0.88 -15.53
CA ARG A 391 5.40 -0.91 -15.82
C ARG A 391 4.87 0.50 -16.05
N VAL A 392 5.11 1.43 -15.14
CA VAL A 392 4.51 2.77 -15.18
C VAL A 392 5.05 3.57 -16.37
N LEU A 393 6.36 3.55 -16.59
CA LEU A 393 6.97 4.26 -17.73
C LEU A 393 6.48 3.72 -19.07
N LEU A 394 6.35 2.41 -19.22
CA LEU A 394 5.84 1.79 -20.43
C LEU A 394 4.33 1.98 -20.62
N ASP A 395 3.53 1.49 -19.66
CA ASP A 395 2.08 1.31 -19.82
C ASP A 395 1.31 2.65 -19.74
N ARG A 396 1.77 3.58 -18.88
CA ARG A 396 1.12 4.90 -18.74
C ARG A 396 1.65 5.93 -19.72
N TYR A 397 2.96 5.94 -19.94
CA TYR A 397 3.66 7.03 -20.62
C TYR A 397 4.32 6.63 -21.94
N GLY A 398 4.41 5.34 -22.28
CA GLY A 398 4.96 4.88 -23.55
C GLY A 398 6.47 5.07 -23.71
N PHE A 399 7.23 5.14 -22.62
CA PHE A 399 8.70 5.18 -22.69
C PHE A 399 9.27 3.82 -23.12
N GLY A 400 10.27 3.87 -24.01
CA GLY A 400 11.22 2.81 -24.30
C GLY A 400 12.12 2.51 -23.11
N LEU A 401 12.48 1.24 -22.97
CA LEU A 401 12.97 0.67 -21.71
C LEU A 401 14.40 0.13 -21.81
N SER A 402 14.99 0.19 -23.00
CA SER A 402 16.39 -0.20 -23.25
C SER A 402 17.38 0.58 -22.37
N GLY A 403 17.01 1.79 -21.95
CA GLY A 403 17.77 2.64 -21.04
C GLY A 403 17.68 2.33 -19.54
N LEU A 404 16.95 1.28 -19.14
CA LEU A 404 16.76 0.90 -17.72
C LEU A 404 17.64 -0.29 -17.32
N ASP A 405 18.89 -0.28 -17.74
CA ASP A 405 19.88 -1.32 -17.46
C ASP A 405 20.65 -1.13 -16.14
N GLU A 406 21.55 -2.06 -15.82
CA GLU A 406 22.38 -2.03 -14.62
C GLU A 406 23.31 -0.81 -14.53
N ALA A 407 23.59 -0.12 -15.64
CA ALA A 407 24.46 1.05 -15.68
C ALA A 407 23.70 2.33 -15.32
N ASN A 408 22.42 2.42 -15.71
CA ASN A 408 21.58 3.59 -15.46
C ASN A 408 20.69 3.47 -14.20
N VAL A 409 20.40 2.25 -13.76
CA VAL A 409 19.58 1.98 -12.58
C VAL A 409 20.45 1.92 -11.32
N ALA A 410 19.97 2.54 -10.24
CA ALA A 410 20.56 2.47 -8.91
C ALA A 410 19.48 2.21 -7.86
N VAL A 411 19.88 1.70 -6.69
CA VAL A 411 19.00 1.53 -5.53
C VAL A 411 19.28 2.65 -4.54
N GLU A 412 18.23 3.30 -4.05
CA GLU A 412 18.37 4.33 -3.03
C GLU A 412 18.50 3.70 -1.63
N LEU A 413 19.57 4.08 -0.92
CA LEU A 413 19.79 3.71 0.48
C LEU A 413 19.69 4.93 1.39
N SER A 414 19.27 4.70 2.64
CA SER A 414 19.46 5.69 3.70
C SER A 414 20.95 5.82 4.07
N PRO A 415 21.36 6.88 4.78
CA PRO A 415 22.71 6.99 5.35
C PRO A 415 23.10 5.79 6.24
N GLU A 416 22.13 5.13 6.87
CA GLU A 416 22.31 3.92 7.68
C GLU A 416 22.21 2.62 6.85
N LEU A 417 22.23 2.72 5.52
CA LEU A 417 22.14 1.61 4.57
C LEU A 417 20.78 0.89 4.60
N HIS A 418 19.68 1.55 4.98
CA HIS A 418 18.34 0.97 4.81
C HIS A 418 17.89 1.11 3.36
N LEU A 419 17.34 0.03 2.78
CA LEU A 419 16.64 0.11 1.50
C LEU A 419 15.42 1.04 1.63
N THR A 420 15.35 2.12 0.86
CA THR A 420 14.19 3.04 0.92
C THR A 420 12.97 2.51 0.16
N GLY A 421 13.20 1.61 -0.81
CA GLY A 421 12.18 1.13 -1.73
C GLY A 421 12.08 1.95 -3.01
N ARG A 422 13.04 2.86 -3.27
CA ARG A 422 13.10 3.63 -4.51
C ARG A 422 14.25 3.22 -5.40
N VAL A 423 13.96 3.19 -6.70
CA VAL A 423 14.93 3.10 -7.78
C VAL A 423 15.37 4.50 -8.17
N VAL A 424 16.67 4.72 -8.35
CA VAL A 424 17.22 5.99 -8.81
C VAL A 424 17.66 5.87 -10.26
N LEU A 425 17.12 6.72 -11.13
CA LEU A 425 17.64 6.93 -12.47
C LEU A 425 18.88 7.83 -12.41
N ARG A 426 20.04 7.26 -12.74
CA ARG A 426 21.32 8.00 -12.73
C ARG A 426 21.36 9.03 -13.86
N ASP A 427 20.79 8.67 -15.00
CA ASP A 427 20.59 9.51 -16.17
C ASP A 427 19.11 9.48 -16.61
N PRO A 428 18.30 10.47 -16.19
CA PRO A 428 16.90 10.64 -16.63
C PRO A 428 16.74 11.01 -18.12
N THR A 429 17.81 11.20 -18.90
CA THR A 429 17.72 11.47 -20.34
C THR A 429 17.69 10.21 -21.20
N VAL A 430 18.01 9.05 -20.62
CA VAL A 430 18.18 7.78 -21.35
C VAL A 430 16.85 7.11 -21.71
N PRO A 431 15.81 7.09 -20.85
CA PRO A 431 14.50 6.59 -21.28
C PRO A 431 14.02 7.37 -22.50
N THR A 432 13.90 6.70 -23.64
CA THR A 432 13.44 7.29 -24.90
C THR A 432 11.91 7.24 -24.93
N GLU A 433 11.23 8.26 -25.44
CA GLU A 433 9.83 8.07 -25.84
C GLU A 433 9.82 7.09 -27.01
N ALA A 434 8.95 6.07 -26.97
CA ALA A 434 8.85 5.11 -28.07
C ALA A 434 8.56 5.88 -29.37
N ALA A 435 9.39 5.69 -30.40
CA ALA A 435 9.20 6.38 -31.66
C ALA A 435 7.86 5.93 -32.29
N CYS A 436 6.97 6.86 -32.60
CA CYS A 436 5.70 6.60 -33.30
C CYS A 436 5.86 6.18 -34.78
N THR A 437 6.93 5.48 -35.14
CA THR A 437 7.17 5.00 -36.50
C THR A 437 6.70 3.55 -36.63
N ARG A 438 5.61 3.37 -37.37
CA ARG A 438 4.84 2.13 -37.62
C ARG A 438 5.62 0.91 -38.18
N ASP A 439 6.94 0.99 -38.31
CA ASP A 439 7.77 -0.04 -38.95
C ASP A 439 8.85 -0.65 -38.03
N ALA A 440 8.91 -0.29 -36.73
CA ALA A 440 9.95 -0.76 -35.80
C ALA A 440 9.42 -1.38 -34.47
N ASP A 441 8.15 -1.78 -34.42
CA ASP A 441 7.42 -2.04 -33.18
C ASP A 441 7.79 -3.35 -32.41
N GLY A 442 8.62 -4.25 -32.98
CA GLY A 442 8.98 -5.53 -32.33
C GLY A 442 10.30 -5.53 -31.55
N CYS A 443 11.32 -4.80 -32.00
CA CYS A 443 12.68 -4.90 -31.44
C CYS A 443 12.85 -4.13 -30.12
N GLU A 444 12.29 -2.92 -30.00
CA GLU A 444 12.48 -2.07 -28.81
C GLU A 444 11.77 -2.64 -27.57
N ALA A 445 10.57 -3.21 -27.75
CA ALA A 445 9.82 -3.87 -26.69
C ALA A 445 10.52 -5.16 -26.22
N GLY A 446 11.01 -5.98 -27.16
CA GLY A 446 11.82 -7.17 -26.85
C GLY A 446 13.12 -6.83 -26.13
N ASP A 447 13.80 -5.75 -26.54
CA ASP A 447 15.00 -5.25 -25.87
C ASP A 447 14.72 -4.77 -24.45
N GLY A 448 13.60 -4.06 -24.23
CA GLY A 448 13.15 -3.65 -22.91
C GLY A 448 12.87 -4.85 -21.99
N MET A 449 12.13 -5.86 -22.47
CA MET A 449 11.86 -7.08 -21.71
C MET A 449 13.15 -7.84 -21.36
N ARG A 450 14.12 -7.87 -22.28
CA ARG A 450 15.43 -8.46 -22.04
C ARG A 450 16.22 -7.71 -20.97
N VAL A 451 16.24 -6.38 -21.02
CA VAL A 451 16.92 -5.54 -20.01
C VAL A 451 16.32 -5.78 -18.61
N LEU A 452 14.99 -5.81 -18.49
CA LEU A 452 14.32 -6.13 -17.23
C LEU A 452 14.69 -7.53 -16.74
N TYR A 453 14.62 -8.52 -17.64
CA TYR A 453 14.94 -9.91 -17.33
C TYR A 453 16.38 -10.08 -16.81
N ASP A 454 17.35 -9.50 -17.52
CA ASP A 454 18.76 -9.56 -17.15
C ASP A 454 19.02 -8.88 -15.81
N LEU A 455 18.43 -7.70 -15.57
CA LEU A 455 18.55 -6.97 -14.32
C LEU A 455 17.97 -7.77 -13.13
N LEU A 456 16.78 -8.36 -13.30
CA LEU A 456 16.18 -9.21 -12.28
C LEU A 456 17.01 -10.47 -12.00
N GLY A 457 17.61 -11.06 -13.05
CA GLY A 457 18.54 -12.18 -12.93
C GLY A 457 19.77 -11.82 -12.10
N VAL A 458 20.39 -10.68 -12.39
CA VAL A 458 21.56 -10.17 -11.63
C VAL A 458 21.22 -9.97 -10.16
N LEU A 459 20.08 -9.32 -9.87
CA LEU A 459 19.62 -9.07 -8.50
C LEU A 459 19.30 -10.37 -7.74
N ALA A 460 18.62 -11.33 -8.37
CA ALA A 460 18.30 -12.61 -7.75
C ALA A 460 19.55 -13.44 -7.45
N VAL A 461 20.55 -13.44 -8.34
CA VAL A 461 21.86 -14.06 -8.09
C VAL A 461 22.57 -13.40 -6.92
N ALA A 462 22.58 -12.07 -6.90
CA ALA A 462 23.24 -11.31 -5.85
C ALA A 462 22.66 -11.62 -4.47
N PHE A 463 21.33 -11.65 -4.34
CA PHE A 463 20.65 -12.02 -3.10
C PHE A 463 21.05 -13.43 -2.64
N ARG A 464 21.09 -14.40 -3.56
CA ARG A 464 21.48 -15.78 -3.23
C ARG A 464 22.94 -15.92 -2.82
N ARG A 465 23.83 -15.07 -3.34
CA ARG A 465 25.27 -15.09 -3.01
C ARG A 465 25.61 -14.46 -1.65
N CYS A 466 24.64 -13.83 -0.98
CA CYS A 466 24.84 -13.33 0.37
C CYS A 466 25.12 -14.51 1.33
N THR A 467 26.29 -14.49 1.97
CA THR A 467 26.90 -15.64 2.66
C THR A 467 26.07 -16.19 3.82
N ALA A 468 25.21 -15.35 4.42
CA ALA A 468 24.33 -15.73 5.52
C ALA A 468 23.03 -16.43 5.09
N TRP A 469 22.67 -16.40 3.81
CA TRP A 469 21.36 -16.86 3.32
C TRP A 469 21.43 -17.95 2.27
N PHE A 470 22.63 -18.25 1.77
CA PHE A 470 22.84 -19.23 0.69
C PHE A 470 22.15 -20.57 0.95
N ASP A 471 22.14 -21.03 2.22
CA ASP A 471 21.48 -22.27 2.64
C ASP A 471 20.03 -22.09 3.13
N ARG A 472 19.58 -20.85 3.36
CA ARG A 472 18.25 -20.55 3.94
C ARG A 472 17.16 -20.46 2.88
N TYR A 473 17.47 -19.91 1.71
CA TYR A 473 16.49 -19.73 0.62
C TYR A 473 16.92 -20.52 -0.61
N SER A 474 16.07 -21.46 -1.03
CA SER A 474 16.36 -22.23 -2.23
C SER A 474 16.31 -21.34 -3.47
N ALA A 475 16.97 -21.77 -4.56
CA ALA A 475 16.85 -21.08 -5.84
C ALA A 475 15.40 -21.03 -6.33
N HIS A 476 14.60 -22.05 -5.99
CA HIS A 476 13.19 -22.11 -6.31
C HIS A 476 12.39 -21.04 -5.57
N ASP A 477 12.64 -20.83 -4.27
CA ASP A 477 11.92 -19.85 -3.45
C ASP A 477 12.15 -18.41 -3.96
N VAL A 478 13.41 -18.07 -4.28
CA VAL A 478 13.75 -16.75 -4.82
C VAL A 478 13.12 -16.54 -6.19
N ARG A 479 13.19 -17.54 -7.09
CA ARG A 479 12.55 -17.46 -8.41
C ARG A 479 11.04 -17.30 -8.31
N ARG A 480 10.40 -18.07 -7.42
CA ARG A 480 8.96 -17.98 -7.17
C ARG A 480 8.59 -16.57 -6.73
N ALA A 481 9.29 -16.01 -5.73
CA ALA A 481 8.97 -14.67 -5.23
C ALA A 481 9.17 -13.56 -6.28
N VAL A 482 10.20 -13.64 -7.13
CA VAL A 482 10.39 -12.71 -8.26
C VAL A 482 9.30 -12.89 -9.32
N THR A 483 8.94 -14.14 -9.62
CA THR A 483 7.88 -14.50 -10.56
C THR A 483 6.51 -14.01 -10.09
N ASP A 484 6.24 -14.07 -8.79
CA ASP A 484 5.01 -13.55 -8.18
C ASP A 484 4.90 -12.04 -8.42
N VAL A 485 5.99 -11.27 -8.23
CA VAL A 485 6.01 -9.83 -8.55
C VAL A 485 5.77 -9.58 -10.04
N LEU A 486 6.42 -10.32 -10.93
CA LEU A 486 6.19 -10.18 -12.37
C LEU A 486 4.73 -10.47 -12.74
N THR A 487 4.15 -11.51 -12.14
CA THR A 487 2.75 -11.90 -12.33
C THR A 487 1.79 -10.83 -11.81
N GLU A 488 2.09 -10.20 -10.68
CA GLU A 488 1.27 -9.12 -10.12
C GLU A 488 1.40 -7.82 -10.93
N GLU A 489 2.62 -7.45 -11.30
CA GLU A 489 2.93 -6.14 -11.88
C GLU A 489 2.75 -6.07 -13.40
N LEU A 490 2.91 -7.18 -14.14
CA LEU A 490 2.65 -7.22 -15.59
C LEU A 490 1.22 -7.65 -15.95
N ARG A 491 0.35 -7.72 -14.94
CA ARG A 491 -1.08 -8.03 -15.10
C ARG A 491 -1.94 -6.78 -15.26
N PHE A 492 -2.95 -6.92 -16.11
CA PHE A 492 -3.90 -5.87 -16.47
C PHE A 492 -3.21 -4.64 -17.09
N LEU A 493 -2.30 -4.90 -18.02
CA LEU A 493 -1.73 -3.86 -18.89
C LEU A 493 -2.80 -3.39 -19.89
N ARG A 494 -2.62 -2.18 -20.42
CA ARG A 494 -3.48 -1.70 -21.52
C ARG A 494 -3.37 -2.67 -22.72
N PRO A 495 -4.46 -2.94 -23.45
CA PRO A 495 -4.44 -3.87 -24.58
C PRO A 495 -3.34 -3.54 -25.61
N GLU A 496 -3.10 -2.26 -25.87
CA GLU A 496 -2.07 -1.79 -26.79
C GLU A 496 -0.65 -2.07 -26.25
N THR A 497 -0.43 -1.86 -24.94
CA THR A 497 0.83 -2.20 -24.28
C THR A 497 1.09 -3.71 -24.31
N ALA A 498 0.08 -4.51 -24.00
CA ALA A 498 0.20 -5.96 -24.01
C ALA A 498 0.48 -6.51 -25.42
N ALA A 499 -0.13 -5.92 -26.45
CA ALA A 499 0.16 -6.25 -27.84
C ALA A 499 1.61 -5.89 -28.24
N ARG A 500 2.14 -4.75 -27.75
CA ARG A 500 3.56 -4.39 -27.97
C ARG A 500 4.53 -5.34 -27.27
N LEU A 501 4.16 -5.86 -26.11
CA LEU A 501 4.95 -6.85 -25.37
C LEU A 501 4.71 -8.29 -25.85
N ASP A 502 3.90 -8.49 -26.90
CA ASP A 502 3.65 -9.79 -27.52
C ASP A 502 4.82 -10.25 -28.40
N THR A 503 5.94 -10.54 -27.73
CA THR A 503 7.21 -10.93 -28.36
C THR A 503 7.59 -12.35 -27.96
N ASP A 504 8.46 -12.99 -28.74
CA ASP A 504 9.07 -14.29 -28.41
C ASP A 504 10.13 -14.10 -27.30
N HIS A 505 9.65 -13.85 -26.08
CA HIS A 505 10.47 -13.60 -24.90
C HIS A 505 9.88 -14.30 -23.67
N PRO A 506 10.69 -14.89 -22.76
CA PRO A 506 10.18 -15.65 -21.62
C PRO A 506 9.24 -14.87 -20.68
N LEU A 507 9.42 -13.55 -20.56
CA LEU A 507 8.52 -12.69 -19.78
C LEU A 507 7.11 -12.55 -20.38
N ARG A 508 6.89 -12.97 -21.64
CA ARG A 508 5.59 -12.89 -22.34
C ARG A 508 4.48 -13.59 -21.57
N ARG A 509 4.79 -14.69 -20.87
CA ARG A 509 3.82 -15.49 -20.10
C ARG A 509 3.18 -14.72 -18.92
N PHE A 510 3.79 -13.61 -18.49
CA PHE A 510 3.25 -12.75 -17.43
C PHE A 510 2.47 -11.55 -17.96
N VAL A 511 2.64 -11.23 -19.24
CA VAL A 511 1.94 -10.13 -19.90
C VAL A 511 0.47 -10.50 -20.02
N HIS A 512 -0.37 -9.79 -19.29
CA HIS A 512 -1.80 -10.03 -19.26
C HIS A 512 -2.58 -8.72 -19.45
N SER A 513 -3.58 -8.76 -20.33
CA SER A 513 -4.55 -7.68 -20.53
C SER A 513 -5.96 -8.25 -20.60
N VAL A 514 -6.95 -7.40 -20.30
CA VAL A 514 -8.37 -7.69 -20.51
C VAL A 514 -8.86 -6.69 -21.54
N SER A 515 -9.56 -7.16 -22.57
CA SER A 515 -10.15 -6.25 -23.56
C SER A 515 -11.19 -5.34 -22.91
N THR A 516 -11.23 -4.07 -23.31
CA THR A 516 -12.21 -3.11 -22.79
C THR A 516 -13.66 -3.61 -22.95
N ALA A 517 -13.96 -4.25 -24.09
CA ALA A 517 -15.28 -4.81 -24.35
C ALA A 517 -15.67 -5.93 -23.37
N GLN A 518 -14.79 -6.91 -23.11
CA GLN A 518 -15.06 -7.97 -22.13
C GLN A 518 -15.22 -7.37 -20.72
N ASP A 519 -14.34 -6.46 -20.34
CA ASP A 519 -14.35 -5.83 -19.03
C ASP A 519 -15.68 -5.11 -18.75
N GLU A 520 -16.15 -4.30 -19.70
CA GLU A 520 -17.44 -3.61 -19.64
C GLU A 520 -18.60 -4.60 -19.53
N GLN A 521 -18.64 -5.63 -20.39
CA GLN A 521 -19.73 -6.61 -20.41
C GLN A 521 -19.89 -7.37 -19.09
N LEU A 522 -18.79 -7.86 -18.52
CA LEU A 522 -18.83 -8.58 -17.25
C LEU A 522 -19.18 -7.63 -16.09
N LYS A 523 -18.67 -6.40 -16.10
CA LYS A 523 -19.04 -5.36 -15.11
C LYS A 523 -20.52 -4.98 -15.22
N ASP A 524 -21.08 -4.92 -16.42
CA ASP A 524 -22.50 -4.65 -16.67
C ASP A 524 -23.38 -5.79 -16.15
N VAL A 525 -23.00 -7.05 -16.36
CA VAL A 525 -23.71 -8.19 -15.74
C VAL A 525 -23.73 -8.06 -14.22
N LEU A 526 -22.58 -7.75 -13.60
CA LEU A 526 -22.51 -7.53 -12.15
C LEU A 526 -23.35 -6.32 -11.70
N ALA A 527 -23.37 -5.24 -12.48
CA ALA A 527 -24.19 -4.06 -12.21
C ALA A 527 -25.69 -4.39 -12.27
N GLU A 528 -26.12 -5.18 -13.25
CA GLU A 528 -27.50 -5.63 -13.39
C GLU A 528 -27.92 -6.52 -12.21
N VAL A 529 -27.08 -7.49 -11.81
CA VAL A 529 -27.31 -8.31 -10.61
C VAL A 529 -27.49 -7.42 -9.38
N ARG A 530 -26.60 -6.44 -9.16
CA ARG A 530 -26.69 -5.50 -8.03
C ARG A 530 -27.98 -4.68 -8.08
N GLY A 531 -28.35 -4.16 -9.26
CA GLY A 531 -29.56 -3.39 -9.49
C GLY A 531 -30.82 -4.18 -9.12
N ARG A 532 -30.93 -5.43 -9.59
CA ARG A 532 -32.05 -6.32 -9.25
C ARG A 532 -32.07 -6.72 -7.77
N THR A 533 -30.90 -6.97 -7.18
CA THR A 533 -30.80 -7.22 -5.74
C THR A 533 -31.28 -6.00 -4.93
N GLN A 534 -30.93 -4.79 -5.36
CA GLN A 534 -31.39 -3.56 -4.71
C GLN A 534 -32.91 -3.38 -4.86
N ALA A 535 -33.47 -3.60 -6.05
CA ALA A 535 -34.91 -3.58 -6.27
C ALA A 535 -35.64 -4.59 -5.38
N ARG A 536 -35.09 -5.81 -5.22
CA ARG A 536 -35.61 -6.83 -4.31
C ARG A 536 -35.58 -6.36 -2.85
N ARG A 537 -34.44 -5.80 -2.40
CA ARG A 537 -34.30 -5.26 -1.03
C ARG A 537 -35.23 -4.07 -0.76
N ALA A 538 -35.55 -3.30 -1.80
CA ALA A 538 -36.53 -2.20 -1.74
C ALA A 538 -37.99 -2.68 -1.81
N GLY A 539 -38.25 -3.99 -1.93
CA GLY A 539 -39.58 -4.57 -2.02
C GLY A 539 -40.26 -4.39 -3.39
N GLN A 540 -39.54 -3.92 -4.41
CA GLN A 540 -40.07 -3.68 -5.76
C GLN A 540 -40.25 -4.99 -6.55
N THR A 541 -39.50 -6.03 -6.20
CA THR A 541 -39.62 -7.37 -6.76
C THR A 541 -39.37 -8.42 -5.67
N ARG A 542 -39.98 -9.61 -5.82
CA ARG A 542 -39.67 -10.77 -4.97
C ARG A 542 -38.67 -11.73 -5.62
N ARG A 543 -38.25 -11.45 -6.86
CA ARG A 543 -37.34 -12.32 -7.63
C ARG A 543 -35.88 -12.03 -7.29
N ARG A 544 -35.10 -13.09 -7.09
CA ARG A 544 -33.64 -13.06 -6.94
C ARG A 544 -33.00 -13.13 -8.34
N PRO A 545 -32.03 -12.26 -8.66
CA PRO A 545 -31.31 -12.35 -9.92
C PRO A 545 -30.45 -13.61 -9.96
N SER A 546 -30.29 -14.19 -11.16
CA SER A 546 -29.46 -15.35 -11.40
C SER A 546 -28.68 -15.24 -12.71
N VAL A 547 -27.49 -15.83 -12.73
CA VAL A 547 -26.63 -15.91 -13.92
C VAL A 547 -26.49 -17.38 -14.31
N PHE A 548 -26.79 -17.68 -15.56
CA PHE A 548 -26.69 -19.02 -16.12
C PHE A 548 -25.39 -19.13 -16.93
N ILE A 549 -24.53 -20.08 -16.59
CA ILE A 549 -23.25 -20.32 -17.24
C ILE A 549 -23.24 -21.77 -17.74
N GLN A 550 -23.27 -21.95 -19.06
CA GLN A 550 -23.10 -23.25 -19.70
C GLN A 550 -21.64 -23.43 -20.09
N LEU A 551 -21.01 -24.51 -19.62
CA LEU A 551 -19.65 -24.90 -20.02
C LEU A 551 -19.58 -26.41 -20.20
N ASP A 552 -18.97 -26.85 -21.30
CA ASP A 552 -18.80 -28.28 -21.61
C ASP A 552 -17.49 -28.86 -21.05
N SER A 553 -16.72 -28.06 -20.30
CA SER A 553 -15.50 -28.50 -19.60
C SER A 553 -15.78 -29.40 -18.38
N ALA A 554 -14.90 -30.38 -18.14
CA ALA A 554 -14.98 -31.25 -16.98
C ALA A 554 -14.58 -30.54 -15.68
N ASP A 555 -13.62 -29.61 -15.75
CA ASP A 555 -13.18 -28.71 -14.68
C ASP A 555 -13.13 -27.26 -15.20
N PRO A 556 -14.30 -26.62 -15.36
CA PRO A 556 -14.39 -25.28 -15.93
C PRO A 556 -13.69 -24.23 -15.07
N GLU A 557 -13.66 -24.44 -13.75
CA GLU A 557 -13.10 -23.50 -12.79
C GLU A 557 -11.57 -23.53 -12.73
N GLY A 558 -10.97 -24.70 -12.97
CA GLY A 558 -9.53 -24.81 -13.16
C GLY A 558 -9.07 -24.35 -14.55
N SER A 559 -9.93 -24.44 -15.57
CA SER A 559 -9.55 -24.15 -16.96
C SER A 559 -9.83 -22.72 -17.44
N LEU A 560 -10.79 -22.00 -16.85
CA LEU A 560 -11.19 -20.66 -17.30
C LEU A 560 -10.81 -19.57 -16.30
N PRO A 561 -9.85 -18.69 -16.64
CA PRO A 561 -9.41 -17.62 -15.77
C PRO A 561 -10.56 -16.72 -15.34
N GLY A 562 -10.62 -16.40 -14.04
CA GLY A 562 -11.62 -15.52 -13.44
C GLY A 562 -12.98 -16.14 -13.12
N LEU A 563 -13.29 -17.39 -13.53
CA LEU A 563 -14.65 -17.94 -13.38
C LEU A 563 -15.06 -18.08 -11.91
N ARG A 564 -14.21 -18.68 -11.06
CA ARG A 564 -14.47 -18.79 -9.61
C ARG A 564 -14.75 -17.43 -8.99
N ARG A 565 -13.90 -16.44 -9.31
CA ARG A 565 -14.06 -15.08 -8.82
C ARG A 565 -15.34 -14.43 -9.31
N PHE A 566 -15.70 -14.60 -10.58
CA PHE A 566 -16.95 -14.07 -11.13
C PHE A 566 -18.17 -14.71 -10.45
N ARG A 567 -18.15 -16.02 -10.18
CA ARG A 567 -19.21 -16.69 -9.41
C ARG A 567 -19.36 -16.10 -8.01
N TRP A 568 -18.24 -15.83 -7.36
CA TRP A 568 -18.21 -15.14 -6.08
C TRP A 568 -18.80 -13.72 -6.20
N ASP A 569 -18.35 -12.91 -7.16
CA ASP A 569 -18.80 -11.54 -7.36
C ASP A 569 -20.31 -11.46 -7.63
N VAL A 570 -20.89 -12.42 -8.37
CA VAL A 570 -22.34 -12.53 -8.56
C VAL A 570 -23.06 -12.88 -7.26
N THR A 571 -22.50 -13.79 -6.47
CA THR A 571 -23.08 -14.22 -5.18
C THR A 571 -23.05 -13.08 -4.16
N ASP A 572 -21.92 -12.37 -4.06
CA ASP A 572 -21.75 -11.18 -3.20
C ASP A 572 -22.70 -10.04 -3.63
N ALA A 573 -22.92 -9.87 -4.93
CA ALA A 573 -23.93 -8.97 -5.47
C ALA A 573 -25.39 -9.40 -5.16
N GLY A 574 -25.59 -10.54 -4.48
CA GLY A 574 -26.88 -11.08 -4.05
C GLY A 574 -27.57 -11.97 -5.10
N GLY A 575 -26.86 -12.29 -6.18
CA GLY A 575 -27.29 -13.20 -7.24
C GLY A 575 -27.12 -14.68 -6.90
N GLU A 576 -27.53 -15.54 -7.82
CA GLU A 576 -27.35 -16.99 -7.79
C GLU A 576 -26.70 -17.43 -9.11
N VAL A 577 -25.71 -18.31 -9.08
CA VAL A 577 -25.04 -18.78 -10.30
C VAL A 577 -25.37 -20.24 -10.56
N PHE A 578 -25.81 -20.53 -11.78
CA PHE A 578 -25.99 -21.88 -12.27
C PHE A 578 -24.87 -22.21 -13.25
N LEU A 579 -23.90 -23.00 -12.81
CA LEU A 579 -22.87 -23.59 -13.66
C LEU A 579 -23.35 -24.96 -14.14
N VAL A 580 -23.51 -25.14 -15.45
CA VAL A 580 -24.23 -26.28 -16.04
C VAL A 580 -23.45 -26.84 -17.24
N ARG A 581 -23.42 -28.17 -17.39
CA ARG A 581 -22.92 -28.83 -18.61
C ARG A 581 -23.98 -28.82 -19.71
N GLY A 582 -23.56 -28.81 -20.98
CA GLY A 582 -24.46 -28.72 -22.13
C GLY A 582 -25.60 -29.75 -22.13
N GLU A 583 -25.33 -30.97 -21.68
CA GLU A 583 -26.33 -32.06 -21.58
C GLU A 583 -27.43 -31.82 -20.52
N ASP A 584 -27.12 -31.03 -19.49
CA ASP A 584 -28.00 -30.79 -18.33
C ASP A 584 -28.81 -29.49 -18.44
N VAL A 585 -28.65 -28.74 -19.54
CA VAL A 585 -29.28 -27.43 -19.73
C VAL A 585 -30.80 -27.51 -19.58
N ARG A 586 -31.47 -28.44 -20.27
CA ARG A 586 -32.95 -28.58 -20.22
C ARG A 586 -33.46 -28.82 -18.81
N ARG A 587 -32.81 -29.72 -18.07
CA ARG A 587 -33.16 -30.06 -16.68
C ARG A 587 -32.99 -28.85 -15.77
N THR A 588 -31.89 -28.12 -15.91
CA THR A 588 -31.62 -26.96 -15.07
C THR A 588 -32.55 -25.79 -15.39
N VAL A 589 -32.87 -25.56 -16.66
CA VAL A 589 -33.86 -24.55 -17.07
C VAL A 589 -35.23 -24.83 -16.45
N ALA A 590 -35.70 -26.08 -16.50
CA ALA A 590 -36.95 -26.47 -15.85
C ALA A 590 -36.93 -26.16 -14.34
N ARG A 591 -35.84 -26.53 -13.65
CA ARG A 591 -35.65 -26.23 -12.22
C ARG A 591 -35.64 -24.73 -11.89
N ILE A 592 -35.04 -23.91 -12.75
CA ILE A 592 -35.05 -22.45 -12.58
C ILE A 592 -36.47 -21.90 -12.75
N LYS A 593 -37.22 -22.40 -13.74
CA LYS A 593 -38.60 -21.99 -14.02
C LYS A 593 -39.59 -22.40 -12.92
N GLU A 594 -39.41 -23.57 -12.32
CA GLU A 594 -40.18 -24.04 -11.16
C GLU A 594 -39.99 -23.14 -9.93
N ARG A 595 -38.86 -22.43 -9.84
CA ARG A 595 -38.61 -21.44 -8.80
C ARG A 595 -39.16 -20.08 -9.23
N GLU A 596 -40.43 -19.81 -8.94
CA GLU A 596 -41.11 -18.53 -9.24
C GLU A 596 -40.38 -17.26 -8.72
N ARG A 597 -39.44 -17.45 -7.79
CA ARG A 597 -38.61 -16.42 -7.16
C ARG A 597 -37.26 -16.19 -7.85
N LEU A 598 -36.96 -16.78 -8.99
CA LEU A 598 -35.72 -16.51 -9.74
C LEU A 598 -35.98 -15.66 -10.99
N GLU A 599 -35.00 -14.84 -11.34
CA GLU A 599 -34.95 -14.10 -12.59
C GLU A 599 -33.57 -14.23 -13.20
N THR A 600 -33.46 -14.83 -14.39
CA THR A 600 -32.19 -14.94 -15.11
C THR A 600 -31.84 -13.60 -15.77
N VAL A 601 -30.75 -12.96 -15.33
CA VAL A 601 -30.30 -11.66 -15.83
C VAL A 601 -29.21 -11.78 -16.89
N ALA A 602 -28.43 -12.86 -16.87
CA ALA A 602 -27.41 -13.12 -17.87
C ALA A 602 -27.30 -14.62 -18.18
N VAL A 603 -26.96 -14.93 -19.44
CA VAL A 603 -26.67 -16.25 -19.96
C VAL A 603 -25.31 -16.18 -20.65
N ILE A 604 -24.38 -17.03 -20.22
CA ILE A 604 -23.02 -17.14 -20.74
C ILE A 604 -22.82 -18.58 -21.22
N ALA A 605 -22.40 -18.79 -22.47
CA ALA A 605 -22.22 -20.13 -23.04
C ALA A 605 -21.04 -20.21 -24.02
N ASP A 606 -20.38 -21.36 -24.09
CA ASP A 606 -19.17 -21.64 -24.89
C ASP A 606 -19.41 -22.15 -26.32
N SER A 607 -20.54 -22.81 -26.62
CA SER A 607 -20.90 -23.19 -28.00
C SER A 607 -22.42 -23.41 -28.23
N SER A 608 -22.83 -23.49 -29.50
CA SER A 608 -24.08 -22.90 -30.01
C SER A 608 -25.33 -23.77 -30.16
N ALA A 609 -25.34 -25.04 -29.74
CA ALA A 609 -26.52 -25.91 -29.92
C ALA A 609 -27.70 -25.58 -28.99
N ASN A 610 -27.44 -25.00 -27.81
CA ASN A 610 -28.46 -24.71 -26.79
C ASN A 610 -29.00 -23.27 -26.85
N TRP A 611 -28.41 -22.39 -27.66
CA TRP A 611 -28.85 -20.99 -27.77
C TRP A 611 -30.32 -20.82 -28.12
N PRO A 612 -30.93 -21.57 -29.08
CA PRO A 612 -32.35 -21.42 -29.37
C PRO A 612 -33.25 -21.66 -28.15
N LEU A 613 -32.91 -22.65 -27.32
CA LEU A 613 -33.60 -22.91 -26.06
C LEU A 613 -33.39 -21.78 -25.06
N LEU A 614 -32.13 -21.40 -24.80
CA LEU A 614 -31.79 -20.38 -23.80
C LEU A 614 -32.39 -19.00 -24.15
N VAL A 615 -32.39 -18.63 -25.44
CA VAL A 615 -33.00 -17.39 -25.95
C VAL A 615 -34.52 -17.42 -25.77
N ARG A 616 -35.17 -18.55 -26.07
CA ARG A 616 -36.62 -18.69 -25.90
C ARG A 616 -37.03 -18.62 -24.43
N GLU A 617 -36.26 -19.26 -23.55
CA GLU A 617 -36.61 -19.37 -22.14
C GLU A 617 -36.20 -18.13 -21.33
N PHE A 618 -35.13 -17.43 -21.72
CA PHE A 618 -34.61 -16.24 -21.06
C PHE A 618 -34.46 -15.05 -22.02
N PRO A 619 -35.55 -14.56 -22.63
CA PRO A 619 -35.47 -13.58 -23.71
C PRO A 619 -34.90 -12.21 -23.28
N ARG A 620 -35.00 -11.88 -21.99
CA ARG A 620 -34.53 -10.61 -21.40
C ARG A 620 -33.13 -10.68 -20.78
N ALA A 621 -32.47 -11.83 -20.79
CA ALA A 621 -31.14 -11.98 -20.22
C ALA A 621 -30.07 -11.41 -21.16
N VAL A 622 -29.04 -10.78 -20.59
CA VAL A 622 -27.79 -10.43 -21.31
C VAL A 622 -27.15 -11.71 -21.82
N ARG A 623 -26.67 -11.70 -23.07
CA ARG A 623 -26.12 -12.89 -23.74
C ARG A 623 -24.65 -12.67 -23.99
N LEU A 624 -23.79 -13.51 -23.41
CA LEU A 624 -22.35 -13.48 -23.65
C LEU A 624 -21.90 -14.82 -24.23
N VAL A 625 -21.12 -14.77 -25.30
CA VAL A 625 -20.52 -15.95 -25.91
C VAL A 625 -19.09 -16.11 -25.38
N LEU A 626 -18.72 -17.28 -24.91
CA LEU A 626 -17.34 -17.58 -24.49
C LEU A 626 -16.58 -18.22 -25.66
N GLY A 627 -15.51 -17.59 -26.15
CA GLY A 627 -14.70 -18.14 -27.24
C GLY A 627 -13.70 -17.15 -27.85
N PRO A 628 -12.77 -17.62 -28.69
CA PRO A 628 -11.85 -16.73 -29.41
C PRO A 628 -12.64 -15.81 -30.38
N PRO A 629 -12.15 -14.59 -30.64
CA PRO A 629 -12.75 -13.69 -31.62
C PRO A 629 -12.46 -14.27 -33.01
N SER A 630 -13.35 -15.09 -33.55
CA SER A 630 -13.16 -15.66 -34.89
C SER A 630 -13.47 -14.62 -35.97
N ALA A 631 -12.68 -14.59 -37.05
CA ALA A 631 -13.00 -13.80 -38.25
C ALA A 631 -14.30 -14.29 -38.93
N ASP A 632 -14.73 -15.53 -38.66
CA ASP A 632 -15.89 -16.19 -39.26
C ASP A 632 -17.21 -16.05 -38.46
N THR A 633 -17.21 -15.31 -37.34
CA THR A 633 -18.46 -15.00 -36.61
C THR A 633 -19.36 -13.98 -37.33
N ALA A 634 -19.05 -13.62 -38.57
CA ALA A 634 -19.92 -12.84 -39.45
C ALA A 634 -21.11 -13.65 -40.02
N ALA A 635 -21.11 -14.99 -39.93
CA ALA A 635 -22.08 -15.84 -40.62
C ALA A 635 -23.20 -16.47 -39.75
N ALA A 636 -23.22 -16.25 -38.43
CA ALA A 636 -24.31 -16.74 -37.58
C ALA A 636 -24.98 -15.57 -36.85
N ALA A 637 -26.20 -15.24 -37.26
CA ALA A 637 -27.01 -14.16 -36.73
C ALA A 637 -27.03 -14.13 -35.18
N THR A 638 -26.41 -13.10 -34.57
CA THR A 638 -26.90 -12.33 -33.41
C THR A 638 -25.79 -11.38 -32.90
N ASN A 639 -26.15 -10.13 -32.58
CA ASN A 639 -25.30 -9.08 -31.96
C ASN A 639 -24.81 -9.43 -30.52
N SER A 640 -24.44 -10.68 -30.24
CA SER A 640 -24.10 -11.12 -28.89
C SER A 640 -22.61 -10.89 -28.63
N PRO A 641 -22.24 -10.13 -27.59
CA PRO A 641 -20.84 -9.87 -27.27
C PRO A 641 -20.04 -11.14 -26.88
N THR A 642 -18.78 -11.19 -27.29
CA THR A 642 -17.87 -12.32 -27.01
C THR A 642 -16.88 -11.97 -25.89
N ILE A 643 -16.74 -12.89 -24.93
CA ILE A 643 -15.71 -12.87 -23.89
C ILE A 643 -14.75 -14.06 -24.09
N GLN A 644 -13.50 -13.90 -23.67
CA GLN A 644 -12.47 -14.95 -23.73
C GLN A 644 -12.18 -15.57 -22.35
N SER A 645 -12.43 -14.80 -21.28
CA SER A 645 -12.31 -15.23 -19.89
C SER A 645 -13.34 -14.51 -19.02
N PHE A 646 -13.36 -14.82 -17.73
CA PHE A 646 -14.23 -14.17 -16.74
C PHE A 646 -13.50 -13.08 -15.94
N GLU A 647 -12.33 -12.68 -16.41
CA GLU A 647 -11.54 -11.64 -15.77
C GLU A 647 -12.07 -10.24 -16.11
N THR A 648 -12.08 -9.37 -15.11
CA THR A 648 -12.33 -7.94 -15.25
C THR A 648 -11.16 -7.17 -14.68
N THR A 649 -10.93 -5.95 -15.14
CA THR A 649 -9.86 -5.11 -14.61
C THR A 649 -10.24 -4.62 -13.20
N PRO A 650 -9.32 -4.69 -12.22
CA PRO A 650 -9.57 -4.21 -10.86
C PRO A 650 -9.81 -2.71 -10.78
N ARG A 651 -9.29 -1.97 -11.76
CA ARG A 651 -9.30 -0.50 -11.80
C ARG A 651 -10.20 -0.08 -12.97
N PRO A 652 -11.11 0.89 -12.79
CA PRO A 652 -11.89 1.40 -13.91
C PRO A 652 -10.96 1.93 -15.00
N ALA A 653 -11.27 1.67 -16.27
CA ALA A 653 -10.60 2.23 -17.43
C ALA A 653 -10.84 3.75 -17.47
N ALA A 654 -10.14 4.52 -16.63
CA ALA A 654 -10.25 5.96 -16.64
C ALA A 654 -9.20 6.54 -17.60
N GLU A 655 -9.68 7.31 -18.56
CA GLU A 655 -8.86 8.16 -19.43
C GLU A 655 -8.05 9.17 -18.56
N GLY A 656 -6.72 9.15 -18.70
CA GLY A 656 -5.80 10.12 -18.09
C GLY A 656 -4.81 9.55 -17.06
N VAL A 657 -3.87 10.40 -16.61
CA VAL A 657 -2.89 10.07 -15.56
C VAL A 657 -3.64 9.62 -14.29
N ASP A 658 -3.41 8.37 -13.87
CA ASP A 658 -4.03 7.73 -12.72
C ASP A 658 -3.67 8.45 -11.42
N GLN A 659 -4.43 9.51 -11.10
CA GLN A 659 -4.34 10.18 -9.81
C GLN A 659 -4.95 9.32 -8.70
N PRO A 660 -4.50 9.46 -7.43
CA PRO A 660 -5.02 8.71 -6.30
C PRO A 660 -6.52 8.94 -6.09
N ARG A 661 -7.27 7.85 -5.94
CA ARG A 661 -8.72 7.88 -5.75
C ARG A 661 -9.13 6.97 -4.59
N LEU A 662 -10.27 7.28 -4.00
CA LEU A 662 -10.94 6.36 -3.08
C LEU A 662 -11.68 5.28 -3.87
N SER A 663 -11.76 4.07 -3.34
CA SER A 663 -12.45 2.94 -3.96
C SER A 663 -13.97 3.11 -4.04
N TYR A 664 -14.55 3.82 -3.06
CA TYR A 664 -16.00 3.88 -2.80
C TYR A 664 -16.66 2.49 -2.58
N ALA A 665 -15.87 1.44 -2.36
CA ALA A 665 -16.39 0.11 -2.06
C ALA A 665 -17.12 0.14 -0.71
N CYS A 666 -18.25 -0.56 -0.63
CA CYS A 666 -19.06 -0.65 0.60
C CYS A 666 -18.68 -1.84 1.50
N SER A 667 -17.86 -2.76 0.99
CA SER A 667 -17.33 -3.93 1.70
C SER A 667 -15.97 -4.30 1.12
N LEU A 668 -15.13 -5.00 1.90
CA LEU A 668 -13.88 -5.56 1.38
C LEU A 668 -14.12 -6.61 0.30
N ALA A 669 -15.26 -7.31 0.32
CA ALA A 669 -15.64 -8.26 -0.73
C ALA A 669 -15.74 -7.59 -2.11
N GLY A 670 -16.19 -6.33 -2.14
CA GLY A 670 -16.26 -5.51 -3.35
C GLY A 670 -14.90 -5.06 -3.89
N LEU A 671 -13.81 -5.34 -3.17
CA LEU A 671 -12.44 -5.14 -3.65
C LEU A 671 -11.85 -6.47 -4.14
N ARG A 672 -11.00 -6.38 -5.17
CA ARG A 672 -10.16 -7.49 -5.61
C ARG A 672 -8.86 -7.50 -4.81
N ILE A 673 -8.95 -7.92 -3.54
CA ILE A 673 -7.86 -7.81 -2.56
C ILE A 673 -6.54 -8.41 -3.06
N GLY A 674 -6.59 -9.57 -3.74
CA GLY A 674 -5.40 -10.22 -4.30
C GLY A 674 -4.73 -9.44 -5.44
N GLU A 675 -5.41 -8.46 -6.02
CA GLU A 675 -4.90 -7.61 -7.10
C GLU A 675 -4.46 -6.21 -6.61
N LEU A 676 -4.63 -5.93 -5.30
CA LEU A 676 -4.26 -4.65 -4.68
C LEU A 676 -2.86 -4.73 -4.07
N ARG A 677 -2.08 -3.66 -4.25
CA ARG A 677 -0.76 -3.56 -3.61
C ARG A 677 -0.87 -3.10 -2.17
N THR A 678 -0.04 -3.68 -1.31
CA THR A 678 0.13 -3.22 0.07
C THR A 678 1.08 -2.03 0.20
N ASN A 679 1.87 -1.74 -0.85
CA ASN A 679 2.76 -0.59 -1.00
C ASN A 679 3.50 -0.23 0.31
N ARG A 680 4.30 -1.16 0.84
CA ARG A 680 5.02 -0.95 2.11
C ARG A 680 5.90 0.32 2.11
N PRO A 681 6.56 0.71 1.01
CA PRO A 681 7.32 1.96 0.95
C PRO A 681 6.48 3.21 1.29
N ALA A 682 5.15 3.19 1.13
CA ALA A 682 4.31 4.36 1.41
C ALA A 682 4.31 4.72 2.90
N ARG A 683 4.57 3.76 3.79
CA ARG A 683 4.73 4.02 5.23
C ARG A 683 5.92 4.95 5.54
N ARG A 684 6.93 4.94 4.66
CA ARG A 684 8.14 5.78 4.76
C ARG A 684 7.99 7.14 4.11
N GLN A 685 6.86 7.37 3.43
CA GLN A 685 6.46 8.66 2.87
C GLN A 685 5.55 9.45 3.84
N ALA A 686 5.56 9.06 5.13
CA ALA A 686 4.63 9.56 6.13
C ALA A 686 4.76 11.07 6.37
N VAL A 687 3.61 11.71 6.52
CA VAL A 687 3.49 13.09 6.97
C VAL A 687 3.42 13.14 8.49
N ARG A 688 4.14 14.08 9.12
CA ARG A 688 4.07 14.31 10.56
C ARG A 688 3.57 15.72 10.85
N LEU A 689 2.38 15.80 11.44
CA LEU A 689 1.79 17.06 11.89
C LEU A 689 2.35 17.47 13.24
N SER A 690 2.50 18.77 13.44
CA SER A 690 2.58 19.39 14.76
C SER A 690 1.21 19.41 15.44
N MET A 691 1.19 19.71 16.74
CA MET A 691 -0.06 19.92 17.47
C MET A 691 -0.83 21.13 16.91
N ALA A 692 -0.13 22.19 16.50
CA ALA A 692 -0.74 23.39 15.91
C ALA A 692 -1.42 23.09 14.57
N GLU A 693 -0.76 22.35 13.68
CA GLU A 693 -1.35 21.92 12.39
C GLU A 693 -2.56 21.00 12.62
N SER A 694 -2.46 20.07 13.58
CA SER A 694 -3.57 19.17 13.92
C SER A 694 -4.80 19.94 14.43
N ARG A 695 -4.59 20.92 15.34
CA ARG A 695 -5.67 21.78 15.85
C ARG A 695 -6.28 22.65 14.74
N SER A 696 -5.45 23.22 13.87
CA SER A 696 -5.92 24.04 12.75
C SER A 696 -6.87 23.28 11.81
N ILE A 697 -6.60 21.99 11.55
CA ILE A 697 -7.51 21.12 10.79
C ILE A 697 -8.85 20.95 11.53
N VAL A 698 -8.81 20.62 12.83
CA VAL A 698 -10.03 20.46 13.65
C VAL A 698 -10.85 21.76 13.68
N ASP A 699 -10.20 22.90 13.94
CA ASP A 699 -10.86 24.20 13.98
C ASP A 699 -11.51 24.56 12.65
N THR A 700 -10.85 24.24 11.54
CA THR A 700 -11.39 24.46 10.18
C THR A 700 -12.63 23.61 9.93
N LEU A 701 -12.62 22.35 10.35
CA LEU A 701 -13.79 21.47 10.27
C LEU A 701 -14.95 21.99 11.14
N VAL A 702 -14.67 22.39 12.38
CA VAL A 702 -15.67 22.92 13.32
C VAL A 702 -16.27 24.24 12.83
N ARG A 703 -15.45 25.22 12.42
CA ARG A 703 -15.93 26.48 11.84
C ARG A 703 -16.76 26.25 10.58
N GLY A 704 -16.33 25.31 9.74
CA GLY A 704 -17.05 24.91 8.53
C GLY A 704 -18.44 24.34 8.83
N ALA A 705 -18.54 23.48 9.86
CA ALA A 705 -19.78 22.90 10.37
C ALA A 705 -20.71 23.96 10.99
N ASP A 706 -20.19 24.81 11.87
CA ASP A 706 -20.97 25.88 12.52
C ASP A 706 -21.56 26.84 11.48
N SER A 707 -20.77 27.22 10.47
CA SER A 707 -21.23 28.05 9.35
C SER A 707 -22.27 27.33 8.48
N ALA A 708 -22.16 26.01 8.33
CA ALA A 708 -23.12 25.21 7.57
C ALA A 708 -24.46 25.10 8.31
N ALA A 709 -24.43 24.91 9.63
CA ALA A 709 -25.62 24.85 10.47
C ALA A 709 -26.51 26.08 10.32
N ALA A 710 -25.94 27.29 10.40
CA ALA A 710 -26.66 28.54 10.21
C ALA A 710 -27.30 28.64 8.81
N ARG A 711 -26.53 28.32 7.76
CA ARG A 711 -27.03 28.35 6.37
C ARG A 711 -28.15 27.35 6.14
N VAL A 712 -28.05 26.15 6.69
CA VAL A 712 -29.06 25.09 6.51
C VAL A 712 -30.39 25.50 7.13
N ALA A 713 -30.37 26.09 8.34
CA ALA A 713 -31.57 26.59 8.99
C ALA A 713 -32.26 27.72 8.20
N VAL A 714 -31.48 28.70 7.69
CA VAL A 714 -32.01 29.78 6.83
C VAL A 714 -32.61 29.22 5.54
N ASN A 715 -31.92 28.27 4.91
CA ASN A 715 -32.40 27.64 3.68
C ASN A 715 -33.68 26.81 3.91
N ALA A 716 -33.82 26.15 5.06
CA ALA A 716 -35.03 25.41 5.41
C ALA A 716 -36.26 26.34 5.49
N ARG A 717 -36.13 27.49 6.16
CA ARG A 717 -37.19 28.52 6.24
C ARG A 717 -37.58 29.03 4.86
N ARG A 718 -36.58 29.38 4.03
CA ARG A 718 -36.82 29.86 2.66
C ARG A 718 -37.52 28.81 1.80
N HIS A 719 -37.05 27.57 1.85
CA HIS A 719 -37.58 26.49 1.02
C HIS A 719 -39.02 26.09 1.39
N LEU A 720 -39.40 26.23 2.66
CA LEU A 720 -40.72 25.87 3.15
C LEU A 720 -41.66 27.07 3.32
N ALA A 721 -41.30 28.28 2.90
CA ALA A 721 -42.04 29.52 3.19
C ALA A 721 -43.55 29.39 2.88
N ASP A 722 -43.90 29.00 1.65
CA ASP A 722 -45.30 28.86 1.22
C ASP A 722 -46.05 27.80 2.02
N ARG A 723 -45.39 26.65 2.26
CA ARG A 723 -45.97 25.55 3.04
C ARG A 723 -46.18 25.92 4.50
N LEU A 724 -45.27 26.70 5.09
CA LEU A 724 -45.37 27.16 6.48
C LEU A 724 -46.45 28.24 6.65
N GLY A 725 -46.72 29.03 5.60
CA GLY A 725 -47.81 30.01 5.58
C GLY A 725 -49.20 29.37 5.69
N ALA A 726 -49.37 28.15 5.16
CA ALA A 726 -50.62 27.39 5.22
C ALA A 726 -50.83 26.62 6.55
N VAL A 727 -49.81 26.49 7.38
CA VAL A 727 -49.88 25.74 8.65
C VAL A 727 -50.21 26.70 9.78
N GLY A 728 -51.30 26.47 10.54
CA GLY A 728 -51.71 27.36 11.65
C GLY A 728 -50.91 27.18 12.94
N SER A 729 -50.42 25.96 13.22
CA SER A 729 -49.72 25.63 14.46
C SER A 729 -48.23 25.96 14.40
N GLU A 730 -47.71 26.72 15.35
CA GLU A 730 -46.27 26.98 15.48
C GLU A 730 -45.46 25.70 15.72
N GLN A 731 -45.97 24.78 16.56
CA GLN A 731 -45.32 23.49 16.81
C GLN A 731 -45.16 22.67 15.51
N GLU A 732 -46.18 22.66 14.66
CA GLU A 732 -46.13 21.98 13.36
C GLU A 732 -45.15 22.65 12.40
N ARG A 733 -45.11 23.99 12.36
CA ARG A 733 -44.09 24.73 11.60
C ARG A 733 -42.67 24.33 12.02
N THR A 734 -42.41 24.26 13.33
CA THR A 734 -41.12 23.85 13.90
C THR A 734 -40.77 22.41 13.53
N VAL A 735 -41.71 21.46 13.67
CA VAL A 735 -41.48 20.06 13.29
C VAL A 735 -41.18 19.92 11.80
N LEU A 736 -41.91 20.62 10.92
CA LEU A 736 -41.67 20.56 9.47
C LEU A 736 -40.28 21.10 9.10
N LEU A 737 -39.84 22.17 9.76
CA LEU A 737 -38.49 22.72 9.58
C LEU A 737 -37.39 21.74 10.02
N ILE A 738 -37.53 21.15 11.23
CA ILE A 738 -36.56 20.16 11.75
C ILE A 738 -36.57 18.90 10.89
N HIS A 739 -37.74 18.41 10.47
CA HIS A 739 -37.86 17.26 9.57
C HIS A 739 -37.17 17.51 8.23
N HIS A 740 -37.38 18.68 7.62
CA HIS A 740 -36.70 19.05 6.39
C HIS A 740 -35.18 19.08 6.56
N LEU A 741 -34.70 19.63 7.68
CA LEU A 741 -33.28 19.64 8.04
C LEU A 741 -32.73 18.23 8.15
N LEU A 742 -33.34 17.36 8.97
CA LEU A 742 -32.92 15.97 9.16
C LEU A 742 -32.88 15.17 7.85
N THR A 743 -33.73 15.52 6.88
CA THR A 743 -33.85 14.83 5.59
C THR A 743 -33.12 15.51 4.41
N ARG A 744 -32.22 16.47 4.72
CA ARG A 744 -31.29 17.06 3.74
C ARG A 744 -30.25 16.04 3.29
N LYS A 745 -29.80 16.14 2.03
CA LYS A 745 -28.78 15.26 1.43
C LYS A 745 -27.49 15.14 2.27
N GLN A 746 -27.14 16.19 3.01
CA GLN A 746 -25.95 16.19 3.87
C GLN A 746 -26.08 15.30 5.13
N PHE A 747 -27.30 15.06 5.61
CA PHE A 747 -27.54 14.28 6.84
C PHE A 747 -28.23 12.95 6.53
N ILE A 748 -29.10 12.90 5.54
CA ILE A 748 -29.94 11.74 5.31
C ILE A 748 -29.15 10.56 4.74
N LYS A 749 -29.43 9.38 5.28
CA LYS A 749 -29.08 8.09 4.68
C LYS A 749 -30.36 7.32 4.35
N GLY A 750 -30.46 6.75 3.15
CA GLY A 750 -31.64 6.01 2.71
C GLY A 750 -32.85 6.91 2.35
N ALA A 751 -34.03 6.28 2.22
CA ALA A 751 -35.23 6.95 1.73
C ALA A 751 -35.86 7.88 2.77
N ARG A 752 -36.39 9.03 2.31
CA ARG A 752 -37.14 9.99 3.15
C ARG A 752 -38.42 9.39 3.75
N SER A 753 -39.03 8.44 3.05
CA SER A 753 -40.24 7.73 3.50
C SER A 753 -40.01 6.89 4.75
N ASN A 754 -38.75 6.60 5.12
CA ASN A 754 -38.45 5.90 6.37
C ASN A 754 -38.76 6.73 7.62
N TYR A 755 -38.80 8.06 7.51
CA TYR A 755 -39.11 8.96 8.62
C TYR A 755 -39.98 10.11 8.11
N PRO A 756 -41.30 9.87 7.92
CA PRO A 756 -42.20 10.85 7.34
C PRO A 756 -42.58 11.96 8.35
N PRO A 757 -43.09 13.12 7.89
CA PRO A 757 -43.43 14.25 8.76
C PRO A 757 -44.39 13.91 9.90
N GLU A 758 -45.35 13.00 9.67
CA GLU A 758 -46.33 12.58 10.67
C GLU A 758 -45.65 11.82 11.81
N GLN A 759 -44.61 11.03 11.50
CA GLN A 759 -43.82 10.34 12.51
C GLN A 759 -42.96 11.35 13.29
N ALA A 760 -42.32 12.31 12.59
CA ALA A 760 -41.56 13.36 13.24
C ALA A 760 -42.43 14.19 14.22
N MET A 761 -43.68 14.46 13.85
CA MET A 761 -44.65 15.10 14.73
C MET A 761 -44.90 14.27 16.01
N ARG A 762 -45.17 12.97 15.89
CA ARG A 762 -45.39 12.09 17.05
C ARG A 762 -44.18 12.06 17.98
N ASP A 763 -42.97 12.03 17.41
CA ASP A 763 -41.75 11.86 18.18
C ASP A 763 -41.30 13.17 18.86
N MET A 764 -41.54 14.33 18.25
CA MET A 764 -41.07 15.63 18.75
C MET A 764 -42.11 16.38 19.61
N ARG A 765 -43.41 16.20 19.36
CA ARG A 765 -44.49 16.93 20.07
C ARG A 765 -44.37 16.93 21.60
N PRO A 766 -44.03 15.82 22.29
CA PRO A 766 -43.90 15.82 23.75
C PRO A 766 -42.84 16.78 24.29
N PHE A 767 -41.81 17.09 23.51
CA PHE A 767 -40.72 18.00 23.89
C PHE A 767 -41.10 19.45 23.61
N LEU A 768 -41.67 19.72 22.43
CA LEU A 768 -42.15 21.05 22.04
C LEU A 768 -43.25 21.56 23.00
N ALA A 769 -44.13 20.67 23.45
CA ALA A 769 -45.19 21.03 24.41
C ALA A 769 -44.66 21.43 25.80
N ARG A 770 -43.41 21.10 26.14
CA ARG A 770 -42.77 21.38 27.44
C ARG A 770 -41.60 22.36 27.33
N ASP A 771 -41.40 22.94 26.15
CA ASP A 771 -40.22 23.72 25.78
C ASP A 771 -38.88 23.06 26.17
N ALA A 772 -38.82 21.73 26.00
CA ALA A 772 -37.68 20.91 26.42
C ALA A 772 -36.81 20.51 25.22
N PRO A 773 -35.50 20.31 25.40
CA PRO A 773 -34.63 19.79 24.35
C PRO A 773 -35.15 18.46 23.77
N ILE A 774 -35.16 18.35 22.44
CA ILE A 774 -35.58 17.12 21.76
C ILE A 774 -34.53 16.04 22.02
N ARG A 775 -34.95 14.91 22.60
CA ARG A 775 -34.05 13.77 22.85
C ARG A 775 -33.87 12.93 21.59
N MET A 776 -32.63 12.86 21.12
CA MET A 776 -32.22 12.06 19.96
C MET A 776 -31.27 10.94 20.40
N VAL A 777 -31.30 9.82 19.69
CA VAL A 777 -30.35 8.72 19.91
C VAL A 777 -29.81 8.20 18.59
N ILE A 778 -28.53 7.82 18.56
CA ILE A 778 -27.89 7.11 17.47
C ILE A 778 -27.05 5.95 18.00
N THR A 779 -27.08 4.79 17.36
CA THR A 779 -26.17 3.67 17.66
C THR A 779 -24.99 3.68 16.70
N GLY A 780 -23.77 3.52 17.23
CA GLY A 780 -22.55 3.47 16.43
C GLY A 780 -21.29 3.65 17.27
N PHE A 781 -20.13 3.72 16.61
CA PHE A 781 -18.82 3.78 17.26
C PHE A 781 -18.52 2.57 18.19
N PRO A 782 -18.70 1.31 17.73
CA PRO A 782 -18.39 0.13 18.54
C PRO A 782 -16.91 0.08 18.92
N ILE A 783 -16.06 -0.10 17.91
CA ILE A 783 -14.59 0.00 17.89
C ILE A 783 -14.17 0.07 16.41
N LYS A 784 -12.93 0.47 16.13
CA LYS A 784 -12.34 0.38 14.79
C LYS A 784 -12.06 -1.08 14.40
N HIS A 785 -12.39 -1.47 13.17
CA HIS A 785 -12.13 -2.81 12.63
C HIS A 785 -10.75 -2.91 11.95
N GLY A 786 -9.68 -2.65 12.68
CA GLY A 786 -8.30 -2.70 12.16
C GLY A 786 -7.59 -4.06 12.30
N GLN A 787 -8.26 -5.10 12.80
CA GLN A 787 -7.58 -6.33 13.25
C GLN A 787 -6.88 -7.10 12.13
N ASN A 788 -7.41 -7.08 10.90
CA ASN A 788 -6.77 -7.73 9.75
C ASN A 788 -5.87 -6.79 8.95
N GLY A 789 -5.69 -5.53 9.37
CA GLY A 789 -4.90 -4.52 8.66
C GLY A 789 -5.43 -4.07 7.29
N LEU A 790 -6.36 -4.81 6.66
CA LEU A 790 -6.90 -4.47 5.34
C LEU A 790 -7.99 -3.39 5.43
N LYS A 791 -8.84 -3.46 6.46
CA LYS A 791 -9.96 -2.51 6.63
C LYS A 791 -9.50 -1.15 7.12
N ALA A 792 -8.90 -1.13 8.31
CA ALA A 792 -8.43 0.09 8.94
C ALA A 792 -6.95 -0.03 9.30
N ALA A 793 -6.23 1.09 9.22
CA ALA A 793 -4.80 1.16 9.53
C ALA A 793 -4.48 1.08 11.04
N GLY A 794 -5.49 1.02 11.91
CA GLY A 794 -5.31 0.95 13.36
C GLY A 794 -6.62 0.65 14.11
N LEU A 795 -6.54 0.58 15.44
CA LEU A 795 -7.65 0.20 16.32
C LEU A 795 -8.35 1.40 17.00
N LEU A 796 -7.74 2.58 17.00
CA LEU A 796 -8.29 3.79 17.64
C LEU A 796 -9.12 4.62 16.64
N PRO A 797 -10.04 5.49 17.13
CA PRO A 797 -10.74 6.45 16.30
C PRO A 797 -9.75 7.36 15.56
N ASP A 798 -9.99 7.62 14.28
CA ASP A 798 -9.15 8.48 13.45
C ASP A 798 -9.96 9.71 12.97
N LEU A 799 -9.46 10.45 11.97
CA LEU A 799 -10.15 11.64 11.46
C LEU A 799 -11.58 11.35 10.97
N ALA A 800 -11.88 10.11 10.55
CA ALA A 800 -13.22 9.75 10.13
C ALA A 800 -14.22 9.84 11.28
N GLU A 801 -13.90 9.25 12.44
CA GLU A 801 -14.75 9.34 13.63
C GLU A 801 -14.89 10.78 14.10
N LEU A 802 -13.80 11.56 14.15
CA LEU A 802 -13.85 12.98 14.48
C LEU A 802 -14.76 13.74 13.53
N GLY A 803 -14.68 13.48 12.23
CA GLY A 803 -15.53 14.11 11.22
C GLY A 803 -17.03 13.81 11.43
N VAL A 804 -17.39 12.62 11.93
CA VAL A 804 -18.77 12.31 12.28
C VAL A 804 -19.23 13.07 13.52
N LEU A 805 -18.37 13.22 14.55
CA LEU A 805 -18.69 14.07 15.70
C LEU A 805 -18.91 15.54 15.28
N VAL A 806 -18.08 16.05 14.36
CA VAL A 806 -18.27 17.39 13.76
C VAL A 806 -19.60 17.48 13.00
N ARG A 807 -20.01 16.43 12.25
CA ARG A 807 -21.31 16.40 11.56
C ARG A 807 -22.49 16.31 12.54
N LEU A 808 -22.34 15.64 13.68
CA LEU A 808 -23.35 15.63 14.74
C LEU A 808 -23.48 17.01 15.39
N ARG A 809 -22.36 17.72 15.65
CA ARG A 809 -22.37 19.13 16.08
C ARG A 809 -23.08 20.03 15.08
N GLU A 810 -22.80 19.85 13.77
CA GLU A 810 -23.49 20.58 12.72
C GLU A 810 -25.01 20.39 12.82
N LEU A 811 -25.47 19.15 13.04
CA LEU A 811 -26.88 18.82 13.21
C LEU A 811 -27.48 19.50 14.45
N THR A 812 -26.85 19.35 15.63
CA THR A 812 -27.39 19.90 16.89
C THR A 812 -27.52 21.42 16.82
N LYS A 813 -26.49 22.10 16.28
CA LYS A 813 -26.53 23.56 16.08
C LYS A 813 -27.57 23.98 15.06
N ALA A 814 -27.73 23.23 13.97
CA ALA A 814 -28.71 23.58 12.94
C ALA A 814 -30.14 23.49 13.48
N VAL A 815 -30.42 22.52 14.38
CA VAL A 815 -31.71 22.44 15.07
C VAL A 815 -31.88 23.59 16.07
N ALA A 816 -30.85 23.95 16.84
CA ALA A 816 -30.90 25.08 17.78
C ALA A 816 -31.22 26.43 17.11
N GLN A 817 -30.83 26.59 15.84
CA GLN A 817 -31.19 27.76 15.03
C GLN A 817 -32.69 27.84 14.70
N ILE A 818 -33.42 26.72 14.75
CA ILE A 818 -34.86 26.63 14.45
C ILE A 818 -35.68 26.57 15.74
N TYR A 819 -35.21 25.80 16.73
CA TYR A 819 -35.84 25.55 18.01
C TYR A 819 -34.83 25.82 19.13
N PRO A 820 -34.92 26.96 19.86
CA PRO A 820 -33.87 27.40 20.79
C PRO A 820 -33.46 26.39 21.88
N PRO A 821 -34.36 25.61 22.51
CA PRO A 821 -33.96 24.54 23.43
C PRO A 821 -33.12 23.43 22.79
N GLY A 822 -33.12 23.33 21.46
CA GLY A 822 -32.24 22.47 20.69
C GLY A 822 -32.50 20.99 20.93
N VAL A 823 -31.41 20.22 21.02
CA VAL A 823 -31.43 18.76 21.13
C VAL A 823 -30.48 18.28 22.21
N ARG A 824 -30.78 17.11 22.77
CA ARG A 824 -29.84 16.29 23.55
C ARG A 824 -29.65 14.98 22.80
N LEU A 825 -28.42 14.69 22.39
CA LEU A 825 -28.11 13.54 21.54
C LEU A 825 -27.28 12.53 22.29
N THR A 826 -27.79 11.31 22.46
CA THR A 826 -27.02 10.20 23.03
C THR A 826 -26.51 9.30 21.91
N VAL A 827 -25.19 9.09 21.87
CA VAL A 827 -24.53 8.09 21.02
C VAL A 827 -24.35 6.82 21.85
N LEU A 828 -25.05 5.76 21.46
CA LEU A 828 -24.95 4.44 22.06
C LEU A 828 -23.85 3.65 21.35
N THR A 829 -22.72 3.48 22.04
CA THR A 829 -21.64 2.60 21.59
C THR A 829 -21.99 1.15 21.88
N ASP A 830 -21.70 0.25 20.93
CA ASP A 830 -22.06 -1.17 20.99
C ASP A 830 -20.82 -2.07 20.90
N GLY A 831 -19.72 -1.63 21.53
CA GLY A 831 -18.41 -2.24 21.46
C GLY A 831 -18.40 -3.71 21.90
N GLN A 832 -19.10 -4.05 22.99
CA GLN A 832 -19.11 -5.41 23.55
C GLN A 832 -20.39 -6.21 23.25
N HIS A 833 -21.43 -5.53 22.74
CA HIS A 833 -22.79 -6.05 22.72
C HIS A 833 -22.96 -7.32 21.88
N PHE A 834 -22.53 -7.25 20.61
CA PHE A 834 -22.67 -8.37 19.68
C PHE A 834 -21.45 -9.30 19.65
N HIS A 835 -20.28 -8.78 20.04
CA HIS A 835 -19.00 -9.49 19.99
C HIS A 835 -18.20 -9.21 21.25
N SER A 836 -17.69 -10.25 21.89
CA SER A 836 -16.73 -10.06 22.98
C SER A 836 -15.38 -9.63 22.40
N ARG A 837 -14.84 -8.56 22.96
CA ARG A 837 -13.56 -7.96 22.60
C ARG A 837 -12.76 -7.66 23.87
N PRO A 838 -11.42 -7.53 23.78
CA PRO A 838 -10.63 -7.15 24.95
C PRO A 838 -11.07 -5.79 25.50
N ASP A 839 -11.32 -5.69 26.81
CA ASP A 839 -11.79 -4.45 27.45
C ASP A 839 -10.81 -3.29 27.27
N SER A 840 -9.51 -3.58 27.25
CA SER A 840 -8.46 -2.60 27.01
C SER A 840 -8.60 -1.90 25.64
N ALA A 841 -9.05 -2.63 24.62
CA ALA A 841 -9.26 -2.09 23.27
C ALA A 841 -10.50 -1.19 23.22
N THR A 842 -11.61 -1.65 23.80
CA THR A 842 -12.86 -0.87 23.88
C THR A 842 -12.65 0.41 24.69
N ALA A 843 -12.00 0.31 25.85
CA ALA A 843 -11.71 1.46 26.71
C ALA A 843 -10.75 2.46 26.04
N ALA A 844 -9.73 2.00 25.31
CA ALA A 844 -8.85 2.90 24.57
C ALA A 844 -9.60 3.64 23.45
N TYR A 845 -10.47 2.94 22.72
CA TYR A 845 -11.28 3.55 21.67
C TYR A 845 -12.24 4.61 22.24
N GLN A 846 -12.96 4.29 23.31
CA GLN A 846 -13.87 5.22 23.99
C GLN A 846 -13.12 6.45 24.54
N ARG A 847 -11.98 6.27 25.22
CA ARG A 847 -11.18 7.42 25.72
C ARG A 847 -10.80 8.39 24.61
N THR A 848 -10.32 7.89 23.48
CA THR A 848 -9.99 8.75 22.32
C THR A 848 -11.23 9.44 21.76
N LEU A 849 -12.36 8.75 21.69
CA LEU A 849 -13.62 9.32 21.20
C LEU A 849 -14.15 10.45 22.10
N HIS A 850 -14.07 10.29 23.42
CA HIS A 850 -14.39 11.36 24.38
C HIS A 850 -13.44 12.55 24.23
N GLY A 851 -12.15 12.30 24.03
CA GLY A 851 -11.17 13.36 23.72
C GLY A 851 -11.52 14.13 22.44
N TYR A 852 -11.95 13.44 21.38
CA TYR A 852 -12.42 14.08 20.15
C TYR A 852 -13.71 14.87 20.35
N LEU A 853 -14.64 14.38 21.17
CA LEU A 853 -15.87 15.11 21.46
C LEU A 853 -15.60 16.43 22.18
N ALA A 854 -14.70 16.43 23.17
CA ALA A 854 -14.26 17.64 23.85
C ALA A 854 -13.54 18.61 22.89
N LEU A 855 -12.68 18.11 21.99
CA LEU A 855 -12.02 18.93 20.96
C LEU A 855 -12.99 19.55 19.96
N VAL A 856 -14.06 18.84 19.62
CA VAL A 856 -15.15 19.36 18.78
C VAL A 856 -16.04 20.34 19.56
N GLY A 857 -15.98 20.34 20.89
CA GLY A 857 -16.70 21.24 21.80
C GLY A 857 -18.21 20.99 21.82
N ALA A 858 -18.63 19.72 21.75
CA ALA A 858 -20.04 19.32 21.69
C ALA A 858 -20.46 18.38 22.85
N ASP A 859 -19.63 18.27 23.87
CA ASP A 859 -19.83 17.49 25.10
C ASP A 859 -20.96 18.05 25.99
N ASP A 860 -21.36 19.30 25.77
CA ASP A 860 -22.51 19.93 26.43
C ASP A 860 -23.86 19.44 25.87
N VAL A 861 -23.90 18.92 24.64
CA VAL A 861 -25.13 18.50 23.93
C VAL A 861 -25.13 17.04 23.47
N ILE A 862 -23.96 16.44 23.28
CA ILE A 862 -23.77 15.04 22.88
C ILE A 862 -23.21 14.25 24.06
N GLU A 863 -23.83 13.12 24.35
CA GLU A 863 -23.40 12.15 25.35
C GLU A 863 -22.95 10.86 24.66
N LEU A 864 -21.81 10.29 25.07
CA LEU A 864 -21.34 8.98 24.62
C LEU A 864 -21.53 7.98 25.77
N THR A 865 -22.24 6.87 25.52
CA THR A 865 -22.51 5.85 26.54
C THR A 865 -22.49 4.46 25.92
N ASP A 866 -22.05 3.43 26.65
CA ASP A 866 -22.18 2.05 26.20
C ASP A 866 -23.64 1.56 26.31
N ILE A 867 -24.09 0.81 25.31
CA ILE A 867 -25.46 0.34 25.20
C ILE A 867 -25.84 -0.67 26.29
N ASP A 868 -24.90 -1.54 26.68
CA ASP A 868 -25.11 -2.56 27.71
C ASP A 868 -25.03 -1.96 29.10
N GLU A 869 -24.16 -0.98 29.32
CA GLU A 869 -24.11 -0.19 30.58
C GLU A 869 -25.45 0.51 30.81
N LEU A 870 -25.94 1.26 29.82
CA LEU A 870 -27.20 1.98 29.92
C LEU A 870 -28.42 1.06 30.08
N ALA A 871 -28.42 -0.07 29.39
CA ALA A 871 -29.47 -1.08 29.57
C ALA A 871 -29.35 -1.79 30.92
N GLY A 872 -28.13 -1.97 31.42
CA GLY A 872 -27.83 -2.51 32.73
C GLY A 872 -28.54 -1.74 33.84
N ASP A 873 -28.50 -0.41 33.79
CA ASP A 873 -29.13 0.45 34.79
C ASP A 873 -30.67 0.47 34.70
N ARG A 874 -31.22 0.15 33.52
CA ARG A 874 -32.65 0.30 33.23
C ARG A 874 -33.44 -1.00 33.20
N LEU A 875 -32.81 -2.12 32.92
CA LEU A 875 -33.46 -3.43 32.90
C LEU A 875 -33.62 -3.97 34.31
N THR A 876 -34.81 -4.48 34.62
CA THR A 876 -35.05 -5.22 35.86
C THR A 876 -34.26 -6.54 35.88
N PRO A 877 -33.90 -7.08 37.06
CA PRO A 877 -33.20 -8.37 37.15
C PRO A 877 -33.91 -9.50 36.41
N ARG A 878 -35.25 -9.52 36.45
CA ARG A 878 -36.08 -10.49 35.71
C ARG A 878 -35.88 -10.38 34.19
N ARG A 879 -35.97 -9.18 33.62
CA ARG A 879 -35.77 -8.98 32.17
C ARG A 879 -34.35 -9.34 31.73
N LYS A 880 -33.34 -9.06 32.56
CA LYS A 880 -31.95 -9.50 32.32
C LYS A 880 -31.86 -11.03 32.24
N ALA A 881 -32.42 -11.74 33.22
CA ALA A 881 -32.41 -13.20 33.26
C ALA A 881 -33.17 -13.83 32.08
N GLU A 882 -34.33 -13.28 31.71
CA GLU A 882 -35.12 -13.74 30.55
C GLU A 882 -34.33 -13.59 29.24
N ARG A 883 -33.71 -12.43 29.00
CA ARG A 883 -32.86 -12.19 27.82
C ARG A 883 -31.70 -13.17 27.76
N SER A 884 -30.96 -13.36 28.86
CA SER A 884 -29.85 -14.31 28.91
C SER A 884 -30.30 -15.76 28.69
N GLY A 885 -31.48 -16.14 29.19
CA GLY A 885 -32.08 -17.45 28.94
C GLY A 885 -32.39 -17.68 27.46
N ARG A 886 -32.94 -16.67 26.77
CA ARG A 886 -33.22 -16.72 25.33
C ARG A 886 -31.94 -16.84 24.50
N ILE A 887 -30.91 -16.05 24.80
CA ILE A 887 -29.60 -16.15 24.13
C ILE A 887 -29.07 -17.59 24.20
N ARG A 888 -29.07 -18.22 25.38
CA ARG A 888 -28.59 -19.60 25.54
C ARG A 888 -29.41 -20.60 24.71
N ARG A 889 -30.75 -20.51 24.80
CA ARG A 889 -31.67 -21.40 24.07
C ARG A 889 -31.50 -21.27 22.55
N TYR A 890 -31.47 -20.04 22.04
CA TYR A 890 -31.36 -19.76 20.61
C TYR A 890 -30.01 -20.21 20.07
N HIS A 891 -28.93 -20.02 20.84
CA HIS A 891 -27.60 -20.49 20.48
C HIS A 891 -27.55 -22.02 20.33
N GLN A 892 -28.03 -22.75 21.35
CA GLN A 892 -28.07 -24.23 21.31
C GLN A 892 -28.94 -24.75 20.16
N GLY A 893 -30.11 -24.15 19.96
CA GLY A 893 -31.01 -24.51 18.88
C GLY A 893 -30.41 -24.27 17.49
N LEU A 894 -29.76 -23.11 17.28
CA LEU A 894 -29.09 -22.81 16.02
C LEU A 894 -27.93 -23.76 15.75
N LEU A 895 -27.10 -24.09 16.74
CA LEU A 895 -26.03 -25.08 16.56
C LEU A 895 -26.57 -26.47 16.16
N THR A 896 -27.69 -26.89 16.73
CA THR A 896 -28.36 -28.16 16.34
C THR A 896 -28.83 -28.12 14.88
N LEU A 897 -29.38 -26.99 14.42
CA LEU A 897 -29.81 -26.82 13.04
C LEU A 897 -28.65 -26.79 12.04
N LEU A 898 -27.45 -26.42 12.49
CA LEU A 898 -26.23 -26.34 11.70
C LEU A 898 -25.39 -27.63 11.76
N ASP A 899 -25.87 -28.66 12.45
CA ASP A 899 -25.13 -29.91 12.61
C ASP A 899 -24.76 -30.55 11.25
N GLY A 900 -23.57 -31.15 11.22
CA GLY A 900 -22.96 -31.73 10.01
C GLY A 900 -22.40 -30.73 8.99
N LEU A 901 -22.38 -29.42 9.28
CA LEU A 901 -21.84 -28.40 8.39
C LEU A 901 -20.49 -27.87 8.87
N ASP A 902 -19.49 -27.87 7.98
CA ASP A 902 -18.20 -27.23 8.22
C ASP A 902 -17.87 -26.22 7.11
N VAL A 903 -18.10 -24.95 7.45
CA VAL A 903 -17.78 -23.81 6.58
C VAL A 903 -16.30 -23.70 6.21
N ALA A 904 -15.39 -24.34 6.95
CA ALA A 904 -13.97 -24.33 6.63
C ALA A 904 -13.57 -25.41 5.63
N ALA A 905 -14.39 -26.45 5.46
CA ALA A 905 -14.14 -27.55 4.52
C ALA A 905 -14.82 -27.33 3.17
N ASP A 906 -16.05 -26.80 3.19
CA ASP A 906 -16.83 -26.41 2.00
C ASP A 906 -17.64 -25.14 2.29
N PRO A 907 -17.03 -23.96 2.13
CA PRO A 907 -17.67 -22.69 2.48
C PRO A 907 -18.94 -22.41 1.67
N LEU A 908 -18.86 -22.58 0.34
CA LEU A 908 -19.98 -22.27 -0.57
C LEU A 908 -21.09 -23.31 -0.42
N GLY A 909 -20.76 -24.61 -0.36
CA GLY A 909 -21.75 -25.66 -0.13
C GLY A 909 -22.44 -25.54 1.24
N THR A 910 -21.72 -25.10 2.28
CA THR A 910 -22.29 -24.82 3.60
C THR A 910 -23.32 -23.69 3.55
N LEU A 911 -23.02 -22.59 2.85
CA LEU A 911 -23.96 -21.47 2.71
C LEU A 911 -25.21 -21.88 1.92
N ASP A 912 -25.03 -22.64 0.84
CA ASP A 912 -26.14 -23.19 0.04
C ASP A 912 -27.03 -24.12 0.85
N GLU A 913 -26.44 -24.97 1.70
CA GLU A 913 -27.18 -25.84 2.62
C GLU A 913 -27.99 -25.03 3.64
N VAL A 914 -27.41 -23.98 4.23
CA VAL A 914 -28.14 -23.12 5.19
C VAL A 914 -29.37 -22.49 4.53
N VAL A 915 -29.23 -22.00 3.30
CA VAL A 915 -30.37 -21.48 2.52
C VAL A 915 -31.40 -22.57 2.25
N ARG A 916 -30.98 -23.81 1.95
CA ARG A 916 -31.92 -24.92 1.74
C ARG A 916 -32.66 -25.29 3.02
N ARG A 917 -31.96 -25.37 4.16
CA ARG A 917 -32.55 -25.67 5.47
C ARG A 917 -33.50 -24.57 5.93
N SER A 918 -33.27 -23.30 5.56
CA SER A 918 -34.18 -22.19 5.91
C SER A 918 -35.53 -22.27 5.21
N LEU A 919 -35.63 -22.88 4.02
CA LEU A 919 -36.89 -23.02 3.27
C LEU A 919 -37.85 -24.04 3.90
N ARG A 920 -37.32 -25.07 4.56
CA ARG A 920 -38.08 -26.11 5.26
C ARG A 920 -37.35 -26.49 6.55
N PRO A 921 -37.37 -25.63 7.58
CA PRO A 921 -36.69 -25.92 8.83
C PRO A 921 -37.32 -27.15 9.47
N LYS A 922 -36.52 -28.17 9.78
CA LYS A 922 -37.00 -29.35 10.50
C LYS A 922 -37.40 -28.92 11.92
N GLY A 923 -38.65 -29.17 12.29
CA GLY A 923 -39.15 -28.90 13.64
C GLY A 923 -38.44 -29.78 14.69
N GLY A 924 -38.17 -29.21 15.86
CA GLY A 924 -37.44 -29.88 16.94
C GLY A 924 -37.14 -28.93 18.11
N VAL A 925 -35.86 -28.53 18.26
CA VAL A 925 -35.36 -27.72 19.39
C VAL A 925 -35.88 -26.27 19.41
N LEU A 926 -36.17 -25.72 18.23
CA LEU A 926 -36.76 -24.39 18.03
C LEU A 926 -38.08 -24.51 17.28
N ASP A 927 -38.98 -23.53 17.46
CA ASP A 927 -40.16 -23.43 16.60
C ASP A 927 -39.72 -23.14 15.16
N ALA A 928 -40.54 -23.57 14.19
CA ALA A 928 -40.20 -23.49 12.78
C ALA A 928 -40.02 -22.04 12.28
N GLY A 929 -40.74 -21.08 12.85
CA GLY A 929 -40.63 -19.66 12.49
C GLY A 929 -39.33 -19.05 12.98
N LEU A 930 -38.97 -19.26 14.25
CA LEU A 930 -37.69 -18.83 14.79
C LEU A 930 -36.50 -19.49 14.09
N ALA A 931 -36.60 -20.80 13.79
CA ALA A 931 -35.59 -21.51 13.02
C ALA A 931 -35.39 -20.89 11.63
N HIS A 932 -36.50 -20.57 10.94
CA HIS A 932 -36.46 -19.85 9.67
C HIS A 932 -35.77 -18.49 9.79
N ASP A 933 -36.14 -17.69 10.79
CA ASP A 933 -35.60 -16.34 10.99
C ASP A 933 -34.08 -16.36 11.26
N LEU A 934 -33.60 -17.27 12.11
CA LEU A 934 -32.19 -17.39 12.45
C LEU A 934 -31.36 -17.88 11.24
N LEU A 935 -31.81 -18.94 10.54
CA LEU A 935 -31.12 -19.48 9.38
C LEU A 935 -31.09 -18.50 8.21
N THR A 936 -32.16 -17.73 8.00
CA THR A 936 -32.24 -16.74 6.92
C THR A 936 -31.30 -15.56 7.18
N ALA A 937 -31.12 -15.16 8.43
CA ALA A 937 -30.22 -14.05 8.79
C ALA A 937 -28.73 -14.43 8.75
N LEU A 938 -28.39 -15.69 9.01
CA LEU A 938 -27.01 -16.13 9.23
C LEU A 938 -26.02 -15.81 8.08
N PRO A 939 -26.34 -16.06 6.80
CA PRO A 939 -25.41 -15.75 5.70
C PRO A 939 -25.00 -14.28 5.66
N ASP A 940 -25.95 -13.34 5.79
CA ASP A 940 -25.67 -11.90 5.73
C ASP A 940 -24.70 -11.46 6.85
N PHE A 941 -24.88 -11.99 8.06
CA PHE A 941 -23.99 -11.66 9.19
C PHE A 941 -22.65 -12.39 9.10
N PHE A 942 -22.60 -13.58 8.49
CA PHE A 942 -21.34 -14.26 8.20
C PHE A 942 -20.47 -13.44 7.25
N HIS A 943 -21.03 -12.96 6.13
CA HIS A 943 -20.32 -12.09 5.21
C HIS A 943 -19.81 -10.81 5.89
N SER A 944 -20.61 -10.21 6.78
CA SER A 944 -20.21 -9.03 7.53
C SER A 944 -19.06 -9.29 8.52
N ALA A 945 -19.10 -10.43 9.24
CA ALA A 945 -18.11 -10.81 10.23
C ALA A 945 -16.78 -11.26 9.61
N LEU A 946 -16.83 -11.88 8.42
CA LEU A 946 -15.67 -12.44 7.72
C LEU A 946 -14.54 -11.43 7.57
N TYR A 947 -14.86 -10.27 7.00
CA TYR A 947 -13.86 -9.23 6.74
C TYR A 947 -13.49 -8.42 7.97
N SER A 948 -14.09 -8.66 9.14
CA SER A 948 -13.67 -8.07 10.42
C SER A 948 -12.86 -9.06 11.27
N THR A 949 -12.57 -10.25 10.75
CA THR A 949 -11.81 -11.30 11.43
C THR A 949 -10.33 -11.21 11.04
N ALA A 950 -9.44 -11.29 12.03
CA ALA A 950 -8.00 -11.35 11.78
C ALA A 950 -7.52 -12.78 11.55
N PRO A 951 -6.67 -13.01 10.53
CA PRO A 951 -5.90 -14.24 10.42
C PRO A 951 -4.77 -14.23 11.46
N ASP A 952 -4.33 -15.40 11.88
CA ASP A 952 -3.06 -15.49 12.62
C ASP A 952 -1.91 -15.15 11.66
N VAL A 953 -1.11 -14.16 12.04
CA VAL A 953 0.01 -13.66 11.24
C VAL A 953 1.28 -14.37 11.71
N PRO A 954 2.03 -15.05 10.82
CA PRO A 954 3.34 -15.59 11.16
C PRO A 954 4.27 -14.48 11.68
N PRO A 955 5.10 -14.71 12.72
CA PRO A 955 5.93 -13.67 13.32
C PRO A 955 6.84 -12.91 12.34
N ALA A 956 7.23 -13.56 11.24
CA ALA A 956 8.12 -13.01 10.22
C ALA A 956 7.42 -12.35 9.01
N ALA A 957 6.09 -12.29 9.01
CA ALA A 957 5.31 -11.77 7.90
C ALA A 957 4.75 -10.37 8.22
N ASP A 958 4.76 -9.46 7.23
CA ASP A 958 3.99 -8.21 7.33
C ASP A 958 2.49 -8.53 7.40
N SER A 959 1.82 -8.00 8.43
CA SER A 959 0.42 -8.31 8.74
C SER A 959 -0.54 -8.00 7.59
N MET A 960 -0.34 -6.89 6.87
CA MET A 960 -1.22 -6.49 5.78
C MET A 960 -0.99 -7.37 4.56
N SER A 961 0.27 -7.62 4.20
CA SER A 961 0.66 -8.49 3.09
C SER A 961 0.17 -9.92 3.31
N TRP A 962 0.33 -10.44 4.53
CA TRP A 962 -0.22 -11.75 4.91
C TRP A 962 -1.74 -11.78 4.77
N SER A 963 -2.42 -10.78 5.33
CA SER A 963 -3.88 -10.70 5.26
C SER A 963 -4.37 -10.57 3.82
N ALA A 964 -3.68 -9.82 2.96
CA ALA A 964 -4.02 -9.71 1.55
C ALA A 964 -3.96 -11.08 0.86
N ARG A 965 -2.92 -11.89 1.12
CA ARG A 965 -2.82 -13.27 0.59
C ARG A 965 -3.96 -14.18 1.09
N VAL A 966 -4.28 -14.11 2.38
CA VAL A 966 -5.38 -14.90 2.98
C VAL A 966 -6.73 -14.52 2.38
N PHE A 967 -7.01 -13.22 2.27
CA PHE A 967 -8.29 -12.69 1.78
C PHE A 967 -8.39 -12.53 0.25
N ALA A 968 -7.32 -12.83 -0.50
CA ALA A 968 -7.33 -12.80 -1.96
C ALA A 968 -8.49 -13.65 -2.53
N ASP A 969 -8.63 -14.87 -2.01
CA ASP A 969 -9.80 -15.71 -2.19
C ASP A 969 -10.05 -16.57 -0.94
N VAL A 970 -10.65 -15.96 0.09
CA VAL A 970 -10.84 -16.62 1.39
C VAL A 970 -11.77 -17.85 1.33
N PHE A 971 -12.55 -18.00 0.26
CA PHE A 971 -13.47 -19.13 0.07
C PHE A 971 -12.80 -20.30 -0.65
N ASP A 972 -11.71 -20.07 -1.38
CA ASP A 972 -10.95 -21.16 -2.00
C ASP A 972 -9.99 -21.80 -0.99
N VAL A 973 -10.46 -22.85 -0.32
CA VAL A 973 -9.69 -23.63 0.67
C VAL A 973 -8.94 -24.82 0.06
N ARG A 974 -8.95 -24.93 -1.28
CA ARG A 974 -8.31 -26.01 -2.07
C ARG A 974 -7.44 -25.47 -3.21
N ASP A 975 -7.16 -24.17 -3.20
CA ASP A 975 -6.31 -23.48 -4.16
C ASP A 975 -4.91 -24.12 -4.17
N SER A 976 -4.59 -24.83 -5.26
CA SER A 976 -3.30 -25.52 -5.43
C SER A 976 -2.13 -24.55 -5.65
N ALA A 977 -2.40 -23.29 -6.00
CA ALA A 977 -1.37 -22.25 -6.13
C ALA A 977 -1.04 -21.60 -4.77
N ALA A 978 -1.98 -21.61 -3.82
CA ALA A 978 -1.77 -21.12 -2.47
C ALA A 978 -0.89 -22.09 -1.65
N GLY A 979 -0.02 -21.54 -0.79
CA GLY A 979 0.73 -22.35 0.17
C GLY A 979 -0.16 -22.88 1.31
N GLU A 980 0.18 -24.02 1.90
CA GLU A 980 -0.62 -24.67 2.96
C GLU A 980 -0.91 -23.72 4.14
N ALA A 981 0.07 -22.89 4.54
CA ALA A 981 -0.11 -21.92 5.61
C ALA A 981 -1.20 -20.86 5.30
N VAL A 982 -1.38 -20.49 4.02
CA VAL A 982 -2.44 -19.57 3.59
C VAL A 982 -3.79 -20.30 3.64
N LEU A 983 -3.85 -21.54 3.16
CA LEU A 983 -5.06 -22.37 3.21
C LEU A 983 -5.54 -22.59 4.66
N ASP A 984 -4.63 -22.88 5.58
CA ASP A 984 -4.93 -23.00 7.00
C ASP A 984 -5.43 -21.69 7.62
N ALA A 985 -4.82 -20.56 7.26
CA ALA A 985 -5.29 -19.25 7.69
C ALA A 985 -6.70 -18.94 7.14
N ARG A 986 -7.01 -19.30 5.88
CA ARG A 986 -8.37 -19.18 5.31
C ARG A 986 -9.38 -19.98 6.11
N ARG A 987 -9.09 -21.28 6.35
CA ARG A 987 -9.93 -22.18 7.17
C ARG A 987 -10.17 -21.60 8.57
N GLN A 988 -9.12 -21.06 9.20
CA GLN A 988 -9.22 -20.46 10.52
C GLN A 988 -10.13 -19.21 10.52
N VAL A 989 -9.93 -18.30 9.57
CA VAL A 989 -10.73 -17.08 9.43
C VAL A 989 -12.21 -17.43 9.25
N LEU A 990 -12.53 -18.39 8.38
CA LEU A 990 -13.89 -18.87 8.15
C LEU A 990 -14.55 -19.39 9.45
N ARG A 991 -13.84 -20.22 10.23
CA ARG A 991 -14.37 -20.74 11.52
C ARG A 991 -14.63 -19.63 12.54
N ARG A 992 -13.75 -18.63 12.63
CA ARG A 992 -13.86 -17.50 13.57
C ARG A 992 -15.01 -16.56 13.18
N ALA A 993 -15.13 -16.28 11.88
CA ALA A 993 -16.22 -15.48 11.32
C ALA A 993 -17.58 -16.16 11.54
N TRP A 994 -17.66 -17.47 11.33
CA TRP A 994 -18.88 -18.26 11.52
C TRP A 994 -19.38 -18.23 12.96
N ARG A 995 -18.48 -18.47 13.92
CA ARG A 995 -18.80 -18.36 15.36
C ARG A 995 -19.30 -16.97 15.73
N SER A 996 -18.67 -15.93 15.18
CA SER A 996 -19.07 -14.53 15.40
C SER A 996 -20.47 -14.25 14.85
N ALA A 997 -20.77 -14.74 13.64
CA ALA A 997 -22.08 -14.58 13.01
C ALA A 997 -23.20 -15.30 13.76
N VAL A 998 -22.96 -16.54 14.21
CA VAL A 998 -23.89 -17.32 15.04
C VAL A 998 -24.25 -16.54 16.31
N ARG A 999 -23.25 -16.03 17.02
CA ARG A 999 -23.48 -15.20 18.22
C ARG A 999 -24.27 -13.94 17.88
N TYR A 1000 -23.90 -13.23 16.82
CA TYR A 1000 -24.56 -12.00 16.42
C TYR A 1000 -26.06 -12.19 16.18
N VAL A 1001 -26.42 -13.18 15.35
CA VAL A 1001 -27.81 -13.45 14.97
C VAL A 1001 -28.64 -13.83 16.19
N VAL A 1002 -28.07 -14.65 17.09
CA VAL A 1002 -28.70 -15.06 18.34
C VAL A 1002 -28.96 -13.86 19.26
N VAL A 1003 -27.95 -13.04 19.53
CA VAL A 1003 -28.07 -11.87 20.41
C VAL A 1003 -29.11 -10.91 19.85
N ARG A 1004 -28.99 -10.57 18.55
CA ARG A 1004 -29.93 -9.69 17.86
C ARG A 1004 -31.38 -10.17 17.97
N ARG A 1005 -31.62 -11.48 17.78
CA ARG A 1005 -32.97 -12.03 17.90
C ARG A 1005 -33.47 -12.02 19.33
N ALA A 1006 -32.62 -12.38 20.30
CA ALA A 1006 -32.96 -12.31 21.71
C ALA A 1006 -33.28 -10.87 22.16
N ASP A 1007 -32.56 -9.87 21.66
CA ASP A 1007 -32.83 -8.45 21.92
C ASP A 1007 -34.20 -8.03 21.40
N HIS A 1008 -34.51 -8.42 20.16
CA HIS A 1008 -35.80 -8.16 19.54
C HIS A 1008 -36.93 -8.74 20.37
N ASP A 1009 -36.85 -10.03 20.71
CA ASP A 1009 -37.94 -10.70 21.42
C ASP A 1009 -38.08 -10.18 22.87
N SER A 1010 -37.01 -9.64 23.46
CA SER A 1010 -36.99 -9.16 24.86
C SER A 1010 -37.30 -7.66 25.00
N ASP A 1011 -37.73 -7.00 23.92
CA ASP A 1011 -37.98 -5.56 23.84
C ASP A 1011 -36.79 -4.74 24.38
N TYR A 1012 -35.56 -5.18 24.07
CA TYR A 1012 -34.34 -4.58 24.60
C TYR A 1012 -34.23 -3.11 24.22
N GLU A 1013 -34.68 -2.75 23.01
CA GLU A 1013 -34.64 -1.37 22.53
C GLU A 1013 -35.60 -0.40 23.27
N ASP A 1014 -36.54 -0.89 24.08
CA ASP A 1014 -37.49 -0.05 24.82
C ASP A 1014 -36.85 0.68 26.00
N VAL A 1015 -35.65 0.26 26.43
CA VAL A 1015 -34.90 0.92 27.50
C VAL A 1015 -34.29 2.26 27.07
N PHE A 1016 -34.35 2.59 25.78
CA PHE A 1016 -33.84 3.85 25.22
C PHE A 1016 -35.00 4.83 24.99
N PRO A 1017 -35.20 5.83 25.90
CA PRO A 1017 -36.38 6.68 25.98
C PRO A 1017 -36.47 7.76 24.88
N ALA A 1018 -35.42 7.91 24.05
CA ALA A 1018 -35.42 8.86 22.95
C ALA A 1018 -36.40 8.43 21.86
N ARG A 1019 -37.29 9.35 21.48
CA ARG A 1019 -38.31 9.12 20.44
C ARG A 1019 -37.75 9.35 19.03
N VAL A 1020 -36.86 10.33 18.86
CA VAL A 1020 -36.19 10.56 17.58
C VAL A 1020 -34.97 9.64 17.47
N ARG A 1021 -35.08 8.62 16.62
CA ARG A 1021 -34.04 7.60 16.43
C ARG A 1021 -33.28 7.83 15.11
N LEU A 1022 -32.04 8.30 15.22
CA LEU A 1022 -31.10 8.33 14.11
C LEU A 1022 -30.52 6.93 13.89
N THR A 1023 -30.20 6.58 12.65
CA THR A 1023 -29.64 5.25 12.34
C THR A 1023 -28.69 5.26 11.15
N ASN A 1024 -27.61 4.49 11.27
CA ASN A 1024 -26.70 4.21 10.15
C ASN A 1024 -27.24 3.14 9.18
N VAL A 1025 -28.33 2.46 9.56
CA VAL A 1025 -29.06 1.45 8.78
C VAL A 1025 -30.51 1.93 8.63
N PRO A 1026 -30.87 2.61 7.53
CA PRO A 1026 -32.19 3.20 7.34
C PRO A 1026 -33.29 2.15 7.33
N ARG A 1027 -34.34 2.36 8.13
CA ARG A 1027 -35.54 1.50 8.21
C ARG A 1027 -36.77 2.33 8.55
N PRO A 1028 -37.99 1.89 8.20
CA PRO A 1028 -39.22 2.61 8.56
C PRO A 1028 -39.30 2.94 10.05
N GLY A 1029 -39.75 4.15 10.38
CA GLY A 1029 -39.81 4.68 11.73
C GLY A 1029 -38.49 5.26 12.26
N ARG A 1030 -37.40 5.27 11.48
CA ARG A 1030 -36.10 5.84 11.91
C ARG A 1030 -35.51 6.78 10.86
N CYS A 1031 -34.88 7.84 11.36
CA CYS A 1031 -34.22 8.82 10.51
C CYS A 1031 -32.81 8.32 10.16
N GLY A 1032 -32.60 7.90 8.90
CA GLY A 1032 -31.26 7.50 8.47
C GLY A 1032 -30.29 8.67 8.49
N PHE A 1033 -29.08 8.45 9.02
CA PHE A 1033 -28.04 9.45 9.20
C PHE A 1033 -26.75 9.06 8.47
N SER A 1034 -26.09 10.04 7.85
CA SER A 1034 -24.83 9.92 7.15
C SER A 1034 -23.81 10.87 7.79
N GLY A 1035 -22.75 10.31 8.39
CA GLY A 1035 -21.72 11.09 9.08
C GLY A 1035 -20.74 11.79 8.12
N LEU A 1036 -20.12 11.04 7.21
CA LEU A 1036 -19.17 11.55 6.21
C LEU A 1036 -19.83 11.44 4.85
N GLY A 1037 -20.39 12.55 4.34
CA GLY A 1037 -21.13 12.54 3.06
C GLY A 1037 -20.32 11.87 1.94
N GLY A 1038 -20.99 11.06 1.12
CA GLY A 1038 -20.37 10.44 -0.07
C GLY A 1038 -19.56 9.15 0.16
N SER A 1039 -19.28 8.72 1.39
CA SER A 1039 -18.76 7.37 1.66
C SER A 1039 -19.90 6.42 2.03
N GLY A 1040 -19.94 5.24 1.39
CA GLY A 1040 -20.84 4.16 1.79
C GLY A 1040 -20.40 3.43 3.06
N LEU A 1041 -19.14 3.63 3.49
CA LEU A 1041 -18.54 3.01 4.66
C LEU A 1041 -18.81 3.83 5.92
N LEU A 1042 -19.00 3.11 7.03
CA LEU A 1042 -19.00 3.73 8.35
C LEU A 1042 -17.56 4.00 8.80
N PRO A 1043 -17.32 5.06 9.59
CA PRO A 1043 -15.97 5.45 10.01
C PRO A 1043 -15.14 4.31 10.61
N TRP A 1044 -15.77 3.49 11.46
CA TRP A 1044 -15.11 2.39 12.14
C TRP A 1044 -14.85 1.15 11.27
N HIS A 1045 -15.38 1.11 10.03
CA HIS A 1045 -15.16 0.03 9.08
C HIS A 1045 -14.01 0.30 8.08
N GLY A 1046 -13.37 1.47 8.13
CA GLY A 1046 -12.25 1.82 7.28
C GLY A 1046 -11.27 2.77 7.97
N THR A 1047 -10.36 3.35 7.19
CA THR A 1047 -9.41 4.39 7.62
C THR A 1047 -9.90 5.76 7.16
N GLY A 1048 -9.78 6.77 8.02
CA GLY A 1048 -10.01 8.16 7.64
C GLY A 1048 -9.04 8.61 6.55
N ALA A 1049 -9.59 9.17 5.48
CA ALA A 1049 -8.82 9.66 4.35
C ALA A 1049 -9.33 11.02 3.89
N VAL A 1050 -8.44 11.84 3.35
CA VAL A 1050 -8.81 13.09 2.68
C VAL A 1050 -8.59 12.89 1.18
N ASP A 1051 -9.66 13.03 0.39
CA ASP A 1051 -9.54 12.92 -1.06
C ASP A 1051 -8.75 14.11 -1.65
N ARG A 1052 -8.38 14.03 -2.93
CA ARG A 1052 -7.66 15.10 -3.64
C ARG A 1052 -8.36 16.47 -3.65
N LYS A 1053 -9.66 16.52 -3.35
CA LYS A 1053 -10.47 17.76 -3.31
C LYS A 1053 -10.56 18.34 -1.90
N GLY A 1054 -9.91 17.72 -0.92
CA GLY A 1054 -9.97 18.09 0.49
C GLY A 1054 -11.18 17.52 1.23
N ASN A 1055 -11.94 16.58 0.67
CA ASN A 1055 -13.08 16.03 1.41
C ASN A 1055 -12.63 14.91 2.35
N VAL A 1056 -13.00 15.04 3.63
CA VAL A 1056 -12.86 13.95 4.61
C VAL A 1056 -13.83 12.82 4.25
N SER A 1057 -13.30 11.60 4.20
CA SER A 1057 -14.00 10.38 3.83
C SER A 1057 -13.44 9.18 4.60
N THR A 1058 -13.94 7.99 4.29
CA THR A 1058 -13.45 6.71 4.83
C THR A 1058 -13.31 5.72 3.68
N ASP A 1059 -12.20 4.98 3.68
CA ASP A 1059 -11.91 3.92 2.72
C ASP A 1059 -11.06 2.82 3.35
N PHE A 1060 -10.90 1.69 2.67
CA PHE A 1060 -10.12 0.55 3.16
C PHE A 1060 -8.62 0.83 3.11
N ALA A 1061 -7.90 0.48 4.18
CA ALA A 1061 -6.46 0.71 4.30
C ALA A 1061 -5.68 0.12 3.10
N VAL A 1062 -5.98 -1.13 2.71
CA VAL A 1062 -5.33 -1.77 1.56
C VAL A 1062 -5.57 -1.00 0.25
N SER A 1063 -6.78 -0.45 0.04
CA SER A 1063 -7.08 0.35 -1.14
C SER A 1063 -6.35 1.69 -1.11
N LEU A 1064 -6.25 2.33 0.05
CA LEU A 1064 -5.53 3.59 0.21
C LEU A 1064 -4.04 3.40 -0.11
N TYR A 1065 -3.43 2.33 0.39
CA TYR A 1065 -2.05 1.98 0.07
C TYR A 1065 -1.87 1.69 -1.42
N ASP A 1066 -2.71 0.85 -2.05
CA ASP A 1066 -2.66 0.58 -3.50
C ASP A 1066 -2.70 1.87 -4.33
N GLN A 1067 -3.51 2.84 -3.90
CA GLN A 1067 -3.70 4.13 -4.56
C GLN A 1067 -2.65 5.19 -4.18
N ALA A 1068 -1.54 4.79 -3.57
CA ALA A 1068 -0.44 5.66 -3.15
C ALA A 1068 -0.89 6.81 -2.22
N PHE A 1069 -1.83 6.53 -1.32
CA PHE A 1069 -2.04 7.37 -0.15
C PHE A 1069 -0.96 7.07 0.90
N VAL A 1070 -0.52 8.11 1.60
CA VAL A 1070 0.51 8.05 2.63
C VAL A 1070 -0.07 8.39 4.00
N PRO A 1071 0.47 7.79 5.07
CA PRO A 1071 -0.04 8.01 6.42
C PRO A 1071 0.30 9.42 6.92
N VAL A 1072 -0.67 10.04 7.61
CA VAL A 1072 -0.49 11.29 8.33
C VAL A 1072 -0.61 11.03 9.82
N TYR A 1073 0.47 11.23 10.55
CA TYR A 1073 0.51 11.08 12.01
C TYR A 1073 0.21 12.42 12.68
N SER A 1074 -0.66 12.39 13.69
CA SER A 1074 -1.00 13.54 14.51
C SER A 1074 -0.68 13.28 15.97
N PRO A 1075 -0.14 14.26 16.71
CA PRO A 1075 0.01 14.18 18.17
C PRO A 1075 -1.31 13.94 18.92
N LEU A 1076 -2.47 14.20 18.31
CA LEU A 1076 -3.79 13.90 18.90
C LEU A 1076 -4.07 12.40 19.07
N LEU A 1077 -3.36 11.56 18.32
CA LEU A 1077 -3.54 10.11 18.29
C LEU A 1077 -2.23 9.35 18.60
N GLY A 1078 -1.09 10.00 18.36
CA GLY A 1078 0.24 9.46 18.56
C GLY A 1078 0.89 8.98 17.26
N THR A 1079 1.93 8.16 17.41
CA THR A 1079 2.79 7.70 16.29
C THR A 1079 2.56 6.24 15.89
N ARG A 1080 1.70 5.50 16.61
CA ARG A 1080 1.47 4.06 16.39
C ARG A 1080 0.45 3.76 15.30
N GLN A 1081 -0.45 4.71 15.01
CA GLN A 1081 -1.41 4.60 13.90
C GLN A 1081 -1.56 5.96 13.22
N PRO A 1082 -1.85 5.99 11.91
CA PRO A 1082 -2.16 7.23 11.22
C PRO A 1082 -3.47 7.83 11.76
N TRP A 1083 -3.53 9.16 11.83
CA TRP A 1083 -4.76 9.90 12.11
C TRP A 1083 -5.61 10.09 10.86
N MET A 1084 -4.97 10.16 9.70
CA MET A 1084 -5.63 10.10 8.39
C MET A 1084 -4.65 9.63 7.32
N MET A 1085 -5.17 9.33 6.13
CA MET A 1085 -4.39 9.09 4.92
C MET A 1085 -4.62 10.23 3.92
N VAL A 1086 -3.59 10.64 3.20
CA VAL A 1086 -3.67 11.66 2.13
C VAL A 1086 -2.95 11.16 0.88
N PRO A 1087 -3.29 11.63 -0.34
CA PRO A 1087 -2.51 11.33 -1.53
C PRO A 1087 -1.04 11.70 -1.33
N ILE A 1088 -0.09 10.88 -1.82
CA ILE A 1088 1.35 11.23 -1.75
C ILE A 1088 1.66 12.60 -2.37
N THR A 1089 0.86 13.05 -3.33
CA THR A 1089 0.96 14.37 -3.96
C THR A 1089 0.60 15.54 -3.03
N ALA A 1090 -0.11 15.29 -1.93
CA ALA A 1090 -0.41 16.27 -0.89
C ALA A 1090 0.68 16.35 0.19
N ALA A 1091 1.68 15.47 0.13
CA ALA A 1091 2.85 15.54 0.98
C ALA A 1091 3.94 16.41 0.31
N ARG A 1092 4.75 17.10 1.11
CA ARG A 1092 5.93 17.83 0.62
C ARG A 1092 7.13 17.60 1.52
N VAL A 1093 8.32 17.48 0.95
CA VAL A 1093 9.57 17.42 1.70
C VAL A 1093 10.13 18.84 1.75
N VAL A 1094 10.33 19.36 2.95
CA VAL A 1094 10.95 20.68 3.14
C VAL A 1094 12.45 20.44 3.35
N PRO A 1095 13.35 21.02 2.53
CA PRO A 1095 14.79 20.86 2.69
C PRO A 1095 15.23 21.19 4.12
N GLY A 1096 16.08 20.33 4.70
CA GLY A 1096 16.58 20.49 6.07
C GLY A 1096 15.60 20.15 7.20
N GLN A 1097 14.34 19.76 6.91
CA GLN A 1097 13.38 19.30 7.91
C GLN A 1097 13.14 17.80 7.83
N LEU A 1098 13.15 17.13 8.99
CA LEU A 1098 12.83 15.72 9.10
C LEU A 1098 11.34 15.43 8.84
N GLY A 1099 11.07 14.52 7.91
CA GLY A 1099 9.73 14.03 7.59
C GLY A 1099 9.01 14.84 6.49
N ALA A 1100 7.99 14.24 5.90
CA ALA A 1100 7.09 14.98 5.03
C ALA A 1100 6.20 15.91 5.86
N ARG A 1101 5.89 17.08 5.29
CA ARG A 1101 4.85 17.98 5.77
C ARG A 1101 3.62 17.85 4.89
N LEU A 1102 2.46 18.16 5.47
CA LEU A 1102 1.26 18.32 4.67
C LEU A 1102 1.41 19.62 3.87
N ASP A 1103 1.04 19.59 2.61
CA ASP A 1103 0.97 20.81 1.82
C ASP A 1103 -0.06 21.80 2.44
N PRO A 1104 0.31 23.05 2.74
CA PRO A 1104 -0.58 24.01 3.40
C PRO A 1104 -1.78 24.40 2.54
N GLU A 1105 -1.62 24.47 1.22
CA GLU A 1105 -2.72 24.77 0.30
C GLU A 1105 -3.72 23.62 0.37
N PHE A 1106 -3.25 22.38 0.25
CA PHE A 1106 -4.09 21.20 0.44
C PHE A 1106 -4.75 21.17 1.83
N ALA A 1107 -3.99 21.41 2.90
CA ALA A 1107 -4.49 21.41 4.28
C ALA A 1107 -5.65 22.42 4.48
N SER A 1108 -5.56 23.59 3.85
CA SER A 1108 -6.62 24.61 3.91
C SER A 1108 -7.92 24.19 3.23
N THR A 1109 -7.87 23.22 2.31
CA THR A 1109 -9.05 22.72 1.60
C THR A 1109 -9.83 21.67 2.38
N ILE A 1110 -9.27 21.14 3.48
CA ILE A 1110 -9.85 20.03 4.25
C ILE A 1110 -11.21 20.42 4.83
N ARG A 1111 -12.25 19.66 4.45
CA ARG A 1111 -13.65 19.92 4.83
C ARG A 1111 -14.49 18.66 4.85
N LEU A 1112 -15.62 18.71 5.57
CA LEU A 1112 -16.64 17.68 5.45
C LEU A 1112 -17.42 17.85 4.14
N ARG A 1113 -17.67 16.72 3.46
CA ARG A 1113 -18.48 16.69 2.25
C ARG A 1113 -19.94 17.06 2.56
N ARG A 1114 -20.50 18.01 1.80
CA ARG A 1114 -21.89 18.48 1.97
C ARG A 1114 -22.92 17.64 1.22
N ARG A 1115 -22.51 16.80 0.27
CA ARG A 1115 -23.40 16.17 -0.71
C ARG A 1115 -23.13 14.70 -0.93
#